data_AF-A0A9W6TWD5-F1
#
_entry.id   AF-A0A9W6TWD5-F1
#
_cell.length_a   1.000
_cell.length_b   1.000
_cell.length_c   1.000
_cell.angle_alpha   90.00
_cell.angle_beta   90.00
_cell.angle_gamma   90.00
#
_symmetry.space_group_name_H-M   'P 1'
#
loop_
_entity.id
_entity.type
_entity.pdbx_description
1 polymer ?
#
loop_
_entity_poly.entity_id
_entity_poly.type
_entity_poly.pdbx_seq_one_letter_code
_entity_poly.pdbx_strand_id
1 'polypeptide(L)'
;MDVTLQKQFDAFEELLGDSHPALRVAAIEGVSKVLSAYWELIPAETIRCFISKLVVDLVNDASSSSVRAAVFEGIQFILDNHNSHSILKPLLPMLAPLINDRNEKVRAEFGALLVRIKSIRNLHFYDVVPVNDLLCRMVMDRDSPLACKQLVSLFLNSYFPQSVGGSSQVARCLALVRKNPEAAMVFYANVVEHVSVGSVCKLAALLLRCSLNFVSRRLKQPQESEEDDEDDEDDEEESFSVVGQVIVLEVIGNLLKSVHAKVMTDARYSECKTFLREHLNVESLEALLLAYSEDRPYDQEALSSIWRIIGYLGDLSEGVLLERLVENLMKMNENSSRKLLESMVDCMTQWEQLPFLTSKLAKFLDQWRMNNFRADAGGPKSKKSKKKEAALNPVVVLGTIEYIAQLSSLKNLNALLQPIVEVLGACIEPILEFDADEVNEAYKANSFGFIRLLEVYAKVLVLAESAHVNEETSLLVDKWAKKRLSKKDDLRDLQPSEFFTPPKTLGSLFAWLARLMLDFRKEVEATEQTTHGKKRRRAKNVDAADQLSPQKELLSRWRNLFSLVSLLSAESVAYALERTHWLQNGPAADFVDAYVDTLCDTLRDMEFFERTVFYQAGQLAHLLESVRVKATKAPVAQSANLVPSLEHWINTLQQALVGAHDKDKGKCDDLWPAVSASFGEQCAVESPAEETVT
;
A
#
# COMPACT_ATOMS: atom_id res chain seq x y z
N MET A 1 22.02 -54.24 -28.50
CA MET A 1 22.23 -52.77 -28.41
C MET A 1 21.86 -52.41 -26.99
N ASP A 2 22.71 -52.71 -25.99
CA ASP A 2 22.13 -53.14 -24.70
C ASP A 2 22.78 -52.62 -23.43
N VAL A 3 23.95 -53.10 -23.02
CA VAL A 3 24.34 -52.92 -21.61
C VAL A 3 24.79 -51.50 -21.27
N THR A 4 25.53 -50.83 -22.17
CA THR A 4 26.05 -49.48 -21.90
C THR A 4 24.96 -48.42 -21.91
N LEU A 5 23.98 -48.54 -22.81
CA LEU A 5 22.86 -47.61 -22.88
C LEU A 5 21.93 -47.78 -21.66
N GLN A 6 21.68 -49.02 -21.25
CA GLN A 6 20.93 -49.28 -20.02
C GLN A 6 21.62 -48.67 -18.79
N LYS A 7 22.95 -48.82 -18.65
CA LYS A 7 23.71 -48.17 -17.56
C LYS A 7 23.58 -46.66 -17.55
N GLN A 8 23.46 -46.01 -18.71
CA GLN A 8 23.23 -44.56 -18.79
C GLN A 8 21.82 -44.20 -18.29
N PHE A 9 20.80 -44.99 -18.66
CA PHE A 9 19.45 -44.79 -18.18
C PHE A 9 19.33 -45.02 -16.66
N ASP A 10 19.97 -46.06 -16.13
CA ASP A 10 20.01 -46.33 -14.69
C ASP A 10 20.67 -45.16 -13.94
N ALA A 11 21.77 -44.61 -14.46
CA ALA A 11 22.43 -43.45 -13.88
C ALA A 11 21.56 -42.18 -13.93
N PHE A 12 20.79 -41.99 -15.00
CA PHE A 12 19.84 -40.87 -15.06
C PHE A 12 18.74 -41.00 -14.02
N GLU A 13 18.19 -42.21 -13.82
CA GLU A 13 17.18 -42.46 -12.80
C GLU A 13 17.71 -42.20 -11.39
N GLU A 14 18.93 -42.64 -11.09
CA GLU A 14 19.60 -42.38 -9.81
C GLU A 14 19.77 -40.88 -9.56
N LEU A 15 20.27 -40.12 -10.55
CA LEU A 15 20.49 -38.69 -10.43
C LEU A 15 19.19 -37.88 -10.31
N LEU A 16 18.11 -38.31 -10.99
CA LEU A 16 16.79 -37.70 -10.83
C LEU A 16 16.19 -37.97 -9.43
N GLY A 17 16.60 -39.05 -8.78
CA GLY A 17 16.21 -39.43 -7.42
C GLY A 17 17.17 -38.97 -6.32
N ASP A 18 18.24 -38.23 -6.66
CA ASP A 18 19.30 -37.90 -5.70
C ASP A 18 18.77 -37.10 -4.50
N SER A 19 19.35 -37.32 -3.32
CA SER A 19 19.02 -36.59 -2.10
C SER A 19 19.24 -35.07 -2.20
N HIS A 20 20.24 -34.63 -2.97
CA HIS A 20 20.66 -33.25 -3.07
C HIS A 20 19.94 -32.50 -4.22
N PRO A 21 19.15 -31.44 -3.93
CA PRO A 21 18.34 -30.77 -4.95
C PRO A 21 19.11 -30.24 -6.15
N ALA A 22 20.36 -29.77 -5.96
CA ALA A 22 21.16 -29.25 -7.07
C ALA A 22 21.53 -30.34 -8.10
N LEU A 23 21.75 -31.58 -7.64
CA LEU A 23 22.00 -32.71 -8.53
C LEU A 23 20.73 -33.08 -9.30
N ARG A 24 19.56 -33.06 -8.64
CA ARG A 24 18.26 -33.26 -9.34
C ARG A 24 18.00 -32.19 -10.39
N VAL A 25 18.28 -30.92 -10.11
CA VAL A 25 18.16 -29.83 -11.11
C VAL A 25 19.04 -30.10 -12.33
N ALA A 26 20.32 -30.42 -12.12
CA ALA A 26 21.24 -30.73 -13.22
C ALA A 26 20.81 -31.99 -14.00
N ALA A 27 20.29 -33.00 -13.30
CA ALA A 27 19.76 -34.22 -13.90
C ALA A 27 18.52 -33.94 -14.77
N ILE A 28 17.57 -33.14 -14.29
CA ILE A 28 16.40 -32.71 -15.07
C ILE A 28 16.84 -32.05 -16.38
N GLU A 29 17.77 -31.11 -16.31
CA GLU A 29 18.30 -30.41 -17.48
C GLU A 29 18.94 -31.39 -18.48
N GLY A 30 19.82 -32.28 -17.99
CA GLY A 30 20.51 -33.26 -18.81
C GLY A 30 19.57 -34.27 -19.47
N VAL A 31 18.68 -34.87 -18.69
CA VAL A 31 17.71 -35.87 -19.17
C VAL A 31 16.74 -35.25 -20.17
N SER A 32 16.27 -34.03 -19.92
CA SER A 32 15.37 -33.33 -20.85
C SER A 32 16.03 -33.06 -22.21
N LYS A 33 17.31 -32.66 -22.22
CA LYS A 33 18.08 -32.49 -23.47
C LYS A 33 18.29 -33.81 -24.20
N VAL A 34 18.58 -34.90 -23.49
CA VAL A 34 18.72 -36.24 -24.07
C VAL A 34 17.41 -36.70 -24.70
N LEU A 35 16.29 -36.55 -23.98
CA LEU A 35 14.95 -36.87 -24.49
C LEU A 35 14.63 -36.06 -25.76
N SER A 36 14.92 -34.75 -25.78
CA SER A 36 14.73 -33.91 -26.97
C SER A 36 15.58 -34.37 -28.16
N ALA A 37 16.88 -34.57 -27.96
CA ALA A 37 17.83 -34.81 -29.05
C ALA A 37 17.81 -36.25 -29.60
N TYR A 38 17.56 -37.25 -28.74
CA TYR A 38 17.73 -38.66 -29.06
C TYR A 38 16.43 -39.47 -28.95
N TRP A 39 15.28 -38.82 -29.01
CA TRP A 39 13.96 -39.43 -28.82
C TRP A 39 13.76 -40.79 -29.52
N GLU A 40 14.13 -40.88 -30.80
CA GLU A 40 13.95 -42.11 -31.61
C GLU A 40 14.89 -43.26 -31.21
N LEU A 41 15.97 -42.97 -30.48
CA LEU A 41 16.94 -43.96 -30.02
C LEU A 41 16.62 -44.49 -28.62
N ILE A 42 15.68 -43.86 -27.91
CA ILE A 42 15.32 -44.21 -26.54
C ILE A 42 14.11 -45.15 -26.56
N PRO A 43 14.14 -46.30 -25.86
CA PRO A 43 12.98 -47.18 -25.77
C PRO A 43 11.75 -46.45 -25.23
N ALA A 44 10.58 -46.69 -25.83
CA ALA A 44 9.34 -45.97 -25.49
C ALA A 44 8.93 -46.12 -24.01
N GLU A 45 9.25 -47.25 -23.37
CA GLU A 45 9.04 -47.45 -21.94
C GLU A 45 9.93 -46.51 -21.10
N THR A 46 11.21 -46.39 -21.45
CA THR A 46 12.16 -45.49 -20.78
C THR A 46 11.73 -44.03 -20.92
N ILE A 47 11.27 -43.62 -22.10
CA ILE A 47 10.69 -42.28 -22.31
C ILE A 47 9.51 -42.04 -21.37
N ARG A 48 8.57 -42.99 -21.27
CA ARG A 48 7.41 -42.88 -20.38
C ARG A 48 7.82 -42.80 -18.92
N CYS A 49 8.81 -43.58 -18.50
CA CYS A 49 9.35 -43.55 -17.14
C CYS A 49 9.93 -42.18 -16.80
N PHE A 50 10.81 -41.63 -17.65
CA PHE A 50 11.41 -40.32 -17.40
C PHE A 50 10.37 -39.19 -17.44
N ILE A 51 9.45 -39.20 -18.41
CA ILE A 51 8.37 -38.20 -18.44
C ILE A 51 7.52 -38.28 -17.17
N SER A 52 7.12 -39.48 -16.74
CA SER A 52 6.37 -39.67 -15.49
C SER A 52 7.16 -39.13 -14.30
N LYS A 53 8.46 -39.41 -14.22
CA LYS A 53 9.33 -38.92 -13.14
C LYS A 53 9.35 -37.38 -13.08
N LEU A 54 9.42 -36.73 -14.24
CA LEU A 54 9.39 -35.27 -14.32
C LEU A 54 8.02 -34.70 -13.93
N VAL A 55 6.93 -35.15 -14.58
CA VAL A 55 5.61 -34.51 -14.50
C VAL A 55 4.74 -34.96 -13.33
N VAL A 56 5.13 -36.01 -12.61
CA VAL A 56 4.43 -36.52 -11.42
C VAL A 56 5.25 -36.27 -10.16
N ASP A 57 6.51 -36.70 -10.14
CA ASP A 57 7.32 -36.67 -8.92
C ASP A 57 8.03 -35.32 -8.75
N LEU A 58 8.92 -34.97 -9.68
CA LEU A 58 9.82 -33.83 -9.52
C LEU A 58 9.10 -32.48 -9.64
N VAL A 59 7.99 -32.42 -10.36
CA VAL A 59 7.14 -31.22 -10.40
C VAL A 59 6.50 -30.94 -9.03
N ASN A 60 6.38 -31.95 -8.16
CA ASN A 60 5.84 -31.85 -6.81
C ASN A 60 6.94 -31.96 -5.73
N ASP A 61 8.21 -31.70 -6.08
CA ASP A 61 9.32 -31.78 -5.14
C ASP A 61 9.10 -30.86 -3.93
N ALA A 62 8.88 -31.47 -2.76
CA ALA A 62 8.58 -30.75 -1.53
C ALA A 62 9.81 -30.03 -0.95
N SER A 63 11.01 -30.49 -1.28
CA SER A 63 12.27 -30.01 -0.68
C SER A 63 12.87 -28.81 -1.42
N SER A 64 12.51 -28.58 -2.68
CA SER A 64 13.11 -27.49 -3.46
C SER A 64 12.21 -26.93 -4.55
N SER A 65 11.91 -25.63 -4.48
CA SER A 65 11.27 -24.89 -5.57
C SER A 65 12.14 -24.81 -6.83
N SER A 66 13.47 -24.84 -6.69
CA SER A 66 14.38 -24.86 -7.85
C SER A 66 14.23 -26.13 -8.68
N VAL A 67 14.00 -27.28 -8.03
CA VAL A 67 13.72 -28.54 -8.74
C VAL A 67 12.40 -28.43 -9.50
N ARG A 68 11.33 -27.96 -8.84
CA ARG A 68 10.02 -27.76 -9.48
C ARG A 68 10.10 -26.82 -10.68
N ALA A 69 10.83 -25.70 -10.56
CA ALA A 69 11.05 -24.76 -11.65
C ALA A 69 11.81 -25.40 -12.82
N ALA A 70 12.87 -26.18 -12.53
CA ALA A 70 13.68 -26.86 -13.55
C ALA A 70 12.88 -27.88 -14.37
N VAL A 71 11.84 -28.50 -13.79
CA VAL A 71 10.95 -29.40 -14.53
C VAL A 71 10.25 -28.67 -15.68
N PHE A 72 9.73 -27.46 -15.46
CA PHE A 72 9.06 -26.71 -16.54
C PHE A 72 10.02 -26.26 -17.63
N GLU A 73 11.24 -25.89 -17.28
CA GLU A 73 12.31 -25.64 -18.26
C GLU A 73 12.65 -26.92 -19.05
N GLY A 74 12.77 -28.06 -18.36
CA GLY A 74 12.99 -29.37 -18.98
C GLY A 74 11.88 -29.76 -19.96
N ILE A 75 10.61 -29.58 -19.59
CA ILE A 75 9.46 -29.85 -20.48
C ILE A 75 9.52 -28.95 -21.72
N GLN A 76 9.92 -27.68 -21.60
CA GLN A 76 10.09 -26.78 -22.75
C GLN A 76 11.12 -27.34 -23.74
N PHE A 77 12.25 -27.88 -23.28
CA PHE A 77 13.23 -28.54 -24.14
C PHE A 77 12.68 -29.80 -24.81
N ILE A 78 11.95 -30.65 -24.08
CA ILE A 78 11.37 -31.88 -24.64
C ILE A 78 10.35 -31.56 -25.74
N LEU A 79 9.60 -30.46 -25.59
CA LEU A 79 8.64 -29.98 -26.60
C LEU A 79 9.28 -29.48 -27.90
N ASP A 80 10.60 -29.28 -27.97
CA ASP A 80 11.28 -28.99 -29.23
C ASP A 80 11.26 -30.19 -30.18
N ASN A 81 11.14 -31.41 -29.64
CA ASN A 81 10.95 -32.61 -30.44
C ASN A 81 9.46 -32.87 -30.70
N HIS A 82 9.02 -32.80 -31.96
CA HIS A 82 7.62 -33.00 -32.33
C HIS A 82 7.06 -34.39 -31.99
N ASN A 83 7.93 -35.41 -31.88
CA ASN A 83 7.50 -36.76 -31.48
C ASN A 83 7.08 -36.83 -30.01
N SER A 84 7.45 -35.86 -29.18
CA SER A 84 7.04 -35.80 -27.77
C SER A 84 5.62 -35.27 -27.57
N HIS A 85 5.07 -34.57 -28.57
CA HIS A 85 3.83 -33.81 -28.43
C HIS A 85 2.63 -34.71 -28.15
N SER A 86 2.55 -35.89 -28.76
CA SER A 86 1.44 -36.83 -28.54
C SER A 86 1.42 -37.39 -27.12
N ILE A 87 2.59 -37.53 -26.49
CA ILE A 87 2.73 -38.01 -25.11
C ILE A 87 2.49 -36.87 -24.11
N LEU A 88 3.06 -35.69 -24.35
CA LEU A 88 2.95 -34.57 -23.42
C LEU A 88 1.58 -33.89 -23.45
N LYS A 89 0.92 -33.77 -24.61
CA LYS A 89 -0.37 -33.09 -24.75
C LYS A 89 -1.43 -33.51 -23.71
N PRO A 90 -1.70 -34.81 -23.45
CA PRO A 90 -2.65 -35.21 -22.42
C PRO A 90 -2.17 -34.97 -20.98
N LEU A 91 -0.86 -34.81 -20.76
CA LEU A 91 -0.26 -34.63 -19.43
C LEU A 91 -0.17 -33.15 -19.02
N LEU A 92 -0.03 -32.23 -19.98
CA LEU A 92 0.11 -30.80 -19.69
C LEU A 92 -1.02 -30.25 -18.80
N PRO A 93 -2.32 -30.56 -19.01
CA PRO A 93 -3.40 -30.07 -18.15
C PRO A 93 -3.29 -30.51 -16.68
N MET A 94 -2.61 -31.64 -16.40
CA MET A 94 -2.38 -32.08 -15.03
C MET A 94 -1.45 -31.14 -14.24
N LEU A 95 -0.67 -30.32 -14.95
CA LEU A 95 0.25 -29.34 -14.36
C LEU A 95 -0.46 -28.02 -14.00
N ALA A 96 -1.70 -27.82 -14.45
CA ALA A 96 -2.44 -26.57 -14.28
C ALA A 96 -2.46 -26.02 -12.83
N PRO A 97 -2.60 -26.84 -11.77
CA PRO A 97 -2.59 -26.33 -10.39
C PRO A 97 -1.31 -25.57 -10.01
N LEU A 98 -0.19 -25.84 -10.68
CA LEU A 98 1.11 -25.22 -10.37
C LEU A 98 1.26 -23.79 -10.90
N ILE A 99 0.26 -23.29 -11.64
CA ILE A 99 0.11 -21.84 -11.83
C ILE A 99 -0.02 -21.10 -10.49
N ASN A 100 -0.43 -21.79 -9.43
CA ASN A 100 -0.59 -21.26 -8.08
C ASN A 100 0.52 -21.72 -7.12
N ASP A 101 1.70 -22.11 -7.61
CA ASP A 101 2.84 -22.44 -6.72
C ASP A 101 3.15 -21.24 -5.80
N ARG A 102 3.54 -21.53 -4.55
CA ARG A 102 3.87 -20.49 -3.55
C ARG A 102 5.09 -19.67 -3.96
N ASN A 103 6.02 -20.26 -4.71
CA ASN A 103 7.24 -19.60 -5.14
C ASN A 103 7.04 -18.92 -6.50
N GLU A 104 7.32 -17.62 -6.58
CA GLU A 104 7.18 -16.82 -7.82
C GLU A 104 7.99 -17.39 -8.98
N LYS A 105 9.22 -17.88 -8.75
CA LYS A 105 10.07 -18.42 -9.82
C LYS A 105 9.42 -19.64 -10.47
N VAL A 106 8.78 -20.51 -9.68
CA VAL A 106 8.07 -21.68 -10.21
C VAL A 106 6.88 -21.24 -11.06
N ARG A 107 6.09 -20.26 -10.60
CA ARG A 107 4.99 -19.69 -11.39
C ARG A 107 5.49 -19.04 -12.69
N ALA A 108 6.62 -18.35 -12.65
CA ALA A 108 7.24 -17.75 -13.83
C ALA A 108 7.67 -18.82 -14.85
N GLU A 109 8.35 -19.89 -14.42
CA GLU A 109 8.73 -20.98 -15.33
C GLU A 109 7.51 -21.72 -15.91
N PHE A 110 6.44 -21.89 -15.12
CA PHE A 110 5.19 -22.42 -15.65
C PHE A 110 4.56 -21.49 -16.70
N GLY A 111 4.57 -20.17 -16.45
CA GLY A 111 4.16 -19.18 -17.44
C GLY A 111 5.01 -19.24 -18.72
N ALA A 112 6.32 -19.42 -18.61
CA ALA A 112 7.23 -19.60 -19.74
C ALA A 112 6.88 -20.86 -20.55
N LEU A 113 6.56 -21.98 -19.87
CA LEU A 113 6.06 -23.18 -20.52
C LEU A 113 4.76 -22.91 -21.32
N LEU A 114 3.80 -22.16 -20.76
CA LEU A 114 2.58 -21.77 -21.49
C LEU A 114 2.88 -20.91 -22.73
N VAL A 115 3.85 -20.00 -22.63
CA VAL A 115 4.32 -19.20 -23.79
C VAL A 115 4.96 -20.10 -24.84
N ARG A 116 5.76 -21.10 -24.44
CA ARG A 116 6.32 -22.09 -25.36
C ARG A 116 5.22 -22.90 -26.04
N ILE A 117 4.24 -23.40 -25.29
CA ILE A 117 3.08 -24.14 -25.82
C ILE A 117 2.34 -23.32 -26.88
N LYS A 118 2.09 -22.03 -26.62
CA LYS A 118 1.46 -21.09 -27.58
C LYS A 118 2.18 -21.02 -28.93
N SER A 119 3.49 -21.26 -28.97
CA SER A 119 4.29 -21.21 -30.21
C SER A 119 4.28 -22.52 -31.02
N ILE A 120 3.72 -23.60 -30.48
CA ILE A 120 3.69 -24.92 -31.13
C ILE A 120 2.34 -25.14 -31.80
N ARG A 121 2.37 -25.52 -33.08
CA ARG A 121 1.16 -25.82 -33.85
C ARG A 121 0.38 -26.98 -33.21
N ASN A 122 -0.94 -26.85 -33.12
CA ASN A 122 -1.88 -27.85 -32.55
C ASN A 122 -1.80 -28.07 -31.03
N LEU A 123 -1.02 -27.25 -30.31
CA LEU A 123 -1.11 -27.11 -28.87
C LEU A 123 -1.66 -25.73 -28.53
N HIS A 124 -2.48 -25.66 -27.48
CA HIS A 124 -3.01 -24.39 -27.00
C HIS A 124 -2.84 -24.31 -25.49
N PHE A 125 -2.32 -23.18 -25.02
CA PHE A 125 -2.14 -22.95 -23.59
C PHE A 125 -3.48 -22.96 -22.84
N TYR A 126 -4.58 -22.58 -23.50
CA TYR A 126 -5.92 -22.58 -22.91
C TYR A 126 -6.53 -23.97 -22.77
N ASP A 127 -5.96 -25.00 -23.41
CA ASP A 127 -6.28 -26.40 -23.15
C ASP A 127 -5.58 -26.88 -21.86
N VAL A 128 -4.56 -26.16 -21.38
CA VAL A 128 -3.81 -26.45 -20.15
C VAL A 128 -4.38 -25.68 -18.97
N VAL A 129 -4.46 -24.35 -19.07
CA VAL A 129 -5.07 -23.49 -18.05
C VAL A 129 -6.10 -22.57 -18.71
N PRO A 130 -7.36 -22.54 -18.24
CA PRO A 130 -8.38 -21.65 -18.79
C PRO A 130 -7.95 -20.17 -18.79
N VAL A 131 -8.36 -19.43 -19.81
CA VAL A 131 -7.98 -18.00 -19.97
C VAL A 131 -8.39 -17.16 -18.77
N ASN A 132 -9.57 -17.41 -18.18
CA ASN A 132 -10.04 -16.62 -17.04
C ASN A 132 -9.15 -16.83 -15.80
N ASP A 133 -8.72 -18.06 -15.55
CA ASP A 133 -7.82 -18.38 -14.43
C ASP A 133 -6.46 -17.70 -14.61
N LEU A 134 -5.95 -17.65 -15.84
CA LEU A 134 -4.71 -16.94 -16.17
C LEU A 134 -4.84 -15.41 -16.00
N LEU A 135 -5.99 -14.83 -16.36
CA LEU A 135 -6.25 -13.40 -16.13
C LEU A 135 -6.34 -13.10 -14.62
N CYS A 136 -7.05 -13.94 -13.85
CA CYS A 136 -7.10 -13.82 -12.38
C CYS A 136 -5.71 -13.97 -11.76
N ARG A 137 -4.91 -14.93 -12.23
CA ARG A 137 -3.53 -15.11 -11.78
C ARG A 137 -2.68 -13.88 -12.03
N MET A 138 -2.79 -13.26 -13.21
CA MET A 138 -2.06 -12.03 -13.54
C MET A 138 -2.41 -10.90 -12.56
N VAL A 139 -3.66 -10.78 -12.13
CA VAL A 139 -4.08 -9.79 -11.12
C VAL A 139 -3.43 -10.09 -9.76
N MET A 140 -3.44 -11.35 -9.35
CA MET A 140 -2.84 -11.75 -8.07
C MET A 140 -1.31 -11.66 -8.07
N ASP A 141 -0.65 -11.74 -9.23
CA ASP A 141 0.80 -11.61 -9.41
C ASP A 141 1.26 -10.17 -9.70
N ARG A 142 0.39 -9.15 -9.53
CA ARG A 142 0.73 -7.75 -9.88
C ARG A 142 2.03 -7.23 -9.28
N ASP A 143 2.42 -7.73 -8.11
CA ASP A 143 3.65 -7.38 -7.38
C ASP A 143 4.74 -8.46 -7.52
N SER A 144 4.58 -9.40 -8.45
CA SER A 144 5.48 -10.51 -8.78
C SER A 144 5.97 -10.37 -10.23
N PRO A 145 7.00 -9.54 -10.48
CA PRO A 145 7.39 -9.12 -11.83
C PRO A 145 7.80 -10.28 -12.75
N LEU A 146 8.43 -11.33 -12.22
CA LEU A 146 8.87 -12.47 -13.04
C LEU A 146 7.68 -13.26 -13.58
N ALA A 147 6.68 -13.51 -12.73
CA ALA A 147 5.46 -14.21 -13.12
C ALA A 147 4.59 -13.35 -14.05
N CYS A 148 4.40 -12.06 -13.71
CA CYS A 148 3.63 -11.11 -14.52
C CYS A 148 4.19 -10.99 -15.94
N LYS A 149 5.51 -10.87 -16.10
CA LYS A 149 6.15 -10.80 -17.42
C LYS A 149 5.76 -11.95 -18.34
N GLN A 150 5.67 -13.17 -17.82
CA GLN A 150 5.31 -14.34 -18.63
C GLN A 150 3.84 -14.33 -19.02
N LEU A 151 2.94 -13.96 -18.10
CA LEU A 151 1.51 -13.85 -18.39
C LEU A 151 1.20 -12.71 -19.39
N VAL A 152 1.88 -11.57 -19.29
CA VAL A 152 1.76 -10.48 -20.26
C VAL A 152 2.24 -10.93 -21.65
N SER A 153 3.39 -11.60 -21.73
CA SER A 153 3.89 -12.22 -22.97
C SER A 153 2.88 -13.20 -23.59
N LEU A 154 2.25 -14.03 -22.75
CA LEU A 154 1.25 -15.01 -23.17
C LEU A 154 0.06 -14.35 -23.87
N PHE A 155 -0.41 -13.21 -23.37
CA PHE A 155 -1.55 -12.48 -23.92
C PHE A 155 -1.21 -11.36 -24.91
N LEU A 156 0.08 -11.09 -25.14
CA LEU A 156 0.55 -9.93 -25.91
C LEU A 156 -0.15 -9.75 -27.26
N ASN A 157 -0.14 -10.79 -28.10
CA ASN A 157 -0.73 -10.71 -29.45
C ASN A 157 -2.27 -10.63 -29.44
N SER A 158 -2.91 -11.00 -28.34
CA SER A 158 -4.37 -10.97 -28.20
C SER A 158 -4.87 -9.56 -27.87
N TYR A 159 -4.14 -8.85 -27.00
CA TYR A 159 -4.59 -7.56 -26.46
C TYR A 159 -3.72 -6.36 -26.88
N PHE A 160 -2.50 -6.61 -27.37
CA PHE A 160 -1.61 -5.60 -27.97
C PHE A 160 -1.09 -6.08 -29.35
N PRO A 161 -1.96 -6.30 -30.35
CA PRO A 161 -1.52 -6.73 -31.67
C PRO A 161 -0.76 -5.60 -32.40
N GLN A 162 0.53 -5.82 -32.68
CA GLN A 162 1.39 -4.80 -33.29
C GLN A 162 1.23 -4.68 -34.82
N SER A 163 0.71 -5.71 -35.48
CA SER A 163 0.58 -5.81 -36.95
C SER A 163 -0.78 -5.42 -37.51
N VAL A 164 -1.69 -4.88 -36.69
CA VAL A 164 -3.06 -4.51 -37.10
C VAL A 164 -3.29 -3.00 -37.08
N GLY A 165 -4.37 -2.55 -37.71
CA GLY A 165 -4.76 -1.13 -37.73
C GLY A 165 -5.17 -0.57 -36.36
N GLY A 166 -5.12 0.75 -36.20
CA GLY A 166 -5.37 1.43 -34.91
C GLY A 166 -6.74 1.12 -34.30
N SER A 167 -7.80 1.06 -35.10
CA SER A 167 -9.15 0.72 -34.61
C SER A 167 -9.20 -0.70 -34.02
N SER A 168 -8.50 -1.65 -34.63
CA SER A 168 -8.41 -3.01 -34.10
C SER A 168 -7.60 -3.07 -32.81
N GLN A 169 -6.54 -2.27 -32.67
CA GLN A 169 -5.78 -2.16 -31.41
C GLN A 169 -6.66 -1.65 -30.26
N VAL A 170 -7.42 -0.58 -30.51
CA VAL A 170 -8.39 -0.04 -29.54
C VAL A 170 -9.44 -1.10 -29.20
N ALA A 171 -10.04 -1.75 -30.19
CA ALA A 171 -11.05 -2.79 -29.96
C ALA A 171 -10.53 -3.95 -29.09
N ARG A 172 -9.27 -4.38 -29.27
CA ARG A 172 -8.66 -5.40 -28.40
C ARG A 172 -8.45 -4.92 -26.97
N CYS A 173 -8.09 -3.65 -26.78
CA CYS A 173 -8.03 -3.05 -25.45
C CYS A 173 -9.39 -3.01 -24.77
N LEU A 174 -10.41 -2.50 -25.45
CA LEU A 174 -11.77 -2.46 -24.92
C LEU A 174 -12.30 -3.86 -24.61
N ALA A 175 -11.98 -4.86 -25.43
CA ALA A 175 -12.35 -6.25 -25.18
C ALA A 175 -11.74 -6.81 -23.89
N LEU A 176 -10.47 -6.49 -23.59
CA LEU A 176 -9.86 -6.89 -22.32
C LEU A 176 -10.50 -6.16 -21.13
N VAL A 177 -10.75 -4.85 -21.25
CA VAL A 177 -11.43 -4.06 -20.21
C VAL A 177 -12.83 -4.62 -19.91
N ARG A 178 -13.62 -4.96 -20.94
CA ARG A 178 -14.93 -5.62 -20.77
C ARG A 178 -14.80 -6.98 -20.08
N LYS A 179 -13.78 -7.75 -20.45
CA LYS A 179 -13.62 -9.13 -19.96
C LYS A 179 -13.11 -9.19 -18.52
N ASN A 180 -12.12 -8.38 -18.18
CA ASN A 180 -11.49 -8.34 -16.86
C ASN A 180 -10.72 -7.00 -16.70
N PRO A 181 -11.33 -5.98 -16.07
CA PRO A 181 -10.73 -4.65 -15.96
C PRO A 181 -9.47 -4.64 -15.10
N GLU A 182 -9.41 -5.42 -14.02
CA GLU A 182 -8.22 -5.52 -13.17
C GLU A 182 -7.03 -6.12 -13.93
N ALA A 183 -7.29 -7.15 -14.74
CA ALA A 183 -6.27 -7.76 -15.60
C ALA A 183 -5.82 -6.79 -16.70
N ALA A 184 -6.72 -5.99 -17.27
CA ALA A 184 -6.37 -4.93 -18.22
C ALA A 184 -5.36 -3.95 -17.59
N MET A 185 -5.64 -3.52 -16.35
CA MET A 185 -4.79 -2.61 -15.61
C MET A 185 -3.38 -3.16 -15.38
N VAL A 186 -3.25 -4.43 -14.99
CA VAL A 186 -1.94 -5.08 -14.80
C VAL A 186 -1.24 -5.30 -16.15
N PHE A 187 -1.95 -5.75 -17.17
CA PHE A 187 -1.39 -6.01 -18.49
C PHE A 187 -0.76 -4.76 -19.11
N TYR A 188 -1.51 -3.65 -19.15
CA TYR A 188 -1.03 -2.42 -19.77
C TYR A 188 0.00 -1.66 -18.94
N ALA A 189 0.06 -1.89 -17.63
CA ALA A 189 1.16 -1.37 -16.80
C ALA A 189 2.51 -2.02 -17.12
N ASN A 190 2.51 -3.27 -17.63
CA ASN A 190 3.71 -4.08 -17.84
C ASN A 190 4.05 -4.34 -19.31
N VAL A 191 3.18 -3.96 -20.26
CA VAL A 191 3.37 -4.27 -21.69
C VAL A 191 4.66 -3.69 -22.28
N VAL A 192 5.18 -2.60 -21.72
CA VAL A 192 6.43 -1.94 -22.16
C VAL A 192 7.66 -2.84 -22.10
N GLU A 193 7.63 -3.92 -21.30
CA GLU A 193 8.71 -4.90 -21.26
C GLU A 193 8.80 -5.76 -22.52
N HIS A 194 7.75 -5.77 -23.34
CA HIS A 194 7.61 -6.66 -24.50
C HIS A 194 7.51 -5.92 -25.84
N VAL A 195 7.37 -4.59 -25.82
CA VAL A 195 7.14 -3.78 -27.02
C VAL A 195 7.98 -2.51 -27.01
N SER A 196 8.06 -1.83 -28.15
CA SER A 196 8.79 -0.56 -28.24
C SER A 196 8.07 0.57 -27.50
N VAL A 197 8.83 1.55 -27.00
CA VAL A 197 8.28 2.78 -26.38
C VAL A 197 7.32 3.49 -27.34
N GLY A 198 7.68 3.59 -28.63
CA GLY A 198 6.82 4.20 -29.64
C GLY A 198 5.47 3.48 -29.81
N SER A 199 5.46 2.15 -29.72
CA SER A 199 4.21 1.37 -29.76
C SER A 199 3.30 1.71 -28.58
N VAL A 200 3.86 1.87 -27.38
CA VAL A 200 3.11 2.29 -26.17
C VAL A 200 2.53 3.70 -26.34
N CYS A 201 3.34 4.66 -26.79
CA CYS A 201 2.90 6.03 -27.06
C CYS A 201 1.76 6.07 -28.08
N LYS A 202 1.87 5.28 -29.16
CA LYS A 202 0.82 5.16 -30.19
C LYS A 202 -0.49 4.64 -29.60
N LEU A 203 -0.47 3.58 -28.78
CA LEU A 203 -1.69 3.07 -28.17
C LEU A 203 -2.31 4.08 -27.20
N ALA A 204 -1.50 4.76 -26.38
CA ALA A 204 -1.98 5.81 -25.48
C ALA A 204 -2.73 6.92 -26.23
N ALA A 205 -2.17 7.40 -27.36
CA ALA A 205 -2.83 8.38 -28.22
C ALA A 205 -4.14 7.88 -28.84
N LEU A 206 -4.15 6.63 -29.34
CA LEU A 206 -5.35 6.02 -29.91
C LEU A 206 -6.47 5.88 -28.88
N LEU A 207 -6.13 5.48 -27.66
CA LEU A 207 -7.09 5.35 -26.55
C LEU A 207 -7.58 6.72 -26.08
N LEU A 208 -6.73 7.76 -26.03
CA LEU A 208 -7.19 9.11 -25.69
C LEU A 208 -8.24 9.62 -26.70
N ARG A 209 -8.00 9.41 -28.00
CA ARG A 209 -8.97 9.73 -29.05
C ARG A 209 -10.27 8.93 -28.89
N CYS A 210 -10.17 7.67 -28.46
CA CYS A 210 -11.35 6.86 -28.12
C CYS A 210 -12.13 7.47 -26.96
N SER A 211 -11.46 7.91 -25.89
CA SER A 211 -12.09 8.56 -24.73
C SER A 211 -12.78 9.87 -25.10
N LEU A 212 -12.17 10.70 -25.96
CA LEU A 212 -12.81 11.92 -26.48
C LEU A 212 -14.09 11.61 -27.27
N ASN A 213 -14.09 10.53 -28.05
CA ASN A 213 -15.28 10.09 -28.78
C ASN A 213 -16.38 9.61 -27.83
N PHE A 214 -16.04 8.88 -26.75
CA PHE A 214 -17.01 8.48 -25.72
C PHE A 214 -17.69 9.69 -25.09
N VAL A 215 -16.88 10.67 -24.67
CA VAL A 215 -17.37 11.93 -24.09
C VAL A 215 -18.24 12.70 -25.09
N SER A 216 -17.80 12.82 -26.36
CA SER A 216 -18.55 13.54 -27.39
C SER A 216 -19.92 12.90 -27.67
N ARG A 217 -20.02 11.57 -27.61
CA ARG A 217 -21.31 10.86 -27.73
C ARG A 217 -22.17 11.07 -26.49
N ARG A 218 -21.58 10.97 -25.29
CA ARG A 218 -22.26 11.20 -24.01
C ARG A 218 -22.87 12.59 -23.92
N LEU A 219 -22.19 13.62 -24.40
CA LEU A 219 -22.68 15.01 -24.38
C LEU A 219 -23.72 15.32 -25.47
N LYS A 220 -23.84 14.46 -26.50
CA LYS A 220 -24.82 14.64 -27.60
C LYS A 220 -26.16 13.97 -27.34
N GLN A 221 -26.22 12.97 -26.45
CA GLN A 221 -27.49 12.36 -26.05
C GLN A 221 -28.27 13.38 -25.21
N PRO A 222 -29.42 13.90 -25.69
CA PRO A 222 -30.26 14.78 -24.89
C PRO A 222 -30.76 14.01 -23.66
N GLN A 223 -30.68 14.62 -22.48
CA GLN A 223 -31.55 14.24 -21.38
C GLN A 223 -32.93 14.86 -21.67
N GLU A 224 -33.87 14.07 -22.22
CA GLU A 224 -35.34 14.28 -22.43
C GLU A 224 -35.70 13.47 -23.70
N SER A 225 -36.79 12.69 -23.84
CA SER A 225 -38.07 12.57 -23.15
C SER A 225 -38.69 11.21 -23.55
N GLU A 226 -39.53 10.62 -22.69
CA GLU A 226 -40.49 9.59 -23.09
C GLU A 226 -41.47 10.21 -24.10
N GLU A 227 -41.21 10.10 -25.40
CA GLU A 227 -42.22 10.23 -26.46
C GLU A 227 -41.62 9.71 -27.78
N ASP A 228 -42.13 8.54 -28.18
CA ASP A 228 -42.24 7.95 -29.52
C ASP A 228 -41.27 8.43 -30.62
N ASP A 229 -40.36 7.53 -31.01
CA ASP A 229 -40.08 7.28 -32.43
C ASP A 229 -39.75 5.77 -32.56
N GLU A 230 -40.74 5.02 -33.05
CA GLU A 230 -40.53 3.70 -33.66
C GLU A 230 -39.68 3.90 -34.94
N ASP A 231 -38.79 2.94 -35.21
CA ASP A 231 -37.90 2.83 -36.38
C ASP A 231 -36.47 3.38 -36.23
N ASP A 232 -35.64 2.67 -35.46
CA ASP A 232 -34.22 2.43 -35.78
C ASP A 232 -33.82 1.05 -35.20
N GLU A 233 -34.39 -0.02 -35.76
CA GLU A 233 -33.81 -1.36 -35.66
C GLU A 233 -32.58 -1.42 -36.57
N ASP A 234 -31.41 -0.99 -36.09
CA ASP A 234 -30.09 -1.53 -36.49
C ASP A 234 -28.96 -0.93 -35.61
N ASP A 235 -28.20 -1.82 -34.96
CA ASP A 235 -27.00 -1.61 -34.11
C ASP A 235 -27.21 -1.15 -32.65
N GLU A 236 -27.89 -1.97 -31.82
CA GLU A 236 -27.61 -2.03 -30.37
C GLU A 236 -26.20 -2.61 -30.11
N GLU A 237 -25.14 -1.91 -30.54
CA GLU A 237 -23.79 -2.15 -30.06
C GLU A 237 -23.75 -1.65 -28.61
N GLU A 238 -24.03 -2.56 -27.66
CA GLU A 238 -24.08 -2.34 -26.21
C GLU A 238 -23.08 -1.24 -25.77
N SER A 239 -23.64 -0.07 -25.45
CA SER A 239 -22.86 1.14 -25.18
C SER A 239 -21.78 0.85 -24.13
N PHE A 240 -20.52 1.16 -24.44
CA PHE A 240 -19.39 0.87 -23.56
C PHE A 240 -19.57 1.62 -22.23
N SER A 241 -19.70 0.86 -21.13
CA SER A 241 -20.12 1.38 -19.82
C SER A 241 -19.23 2.53 -19.31
N VAL A 242 -19.80 3.46 -18.53
CA VAL A 242 -19.06 4.59 -17.94
C VAL A 242 -17.89 4.10 -17.09
N VAL A 243 -18.08 3.04 -16.31
CA VAL A 243 -17.00 2.40 -15.53
C VAL A 243 -15.88 1.91 -16.47
N GLY A 244 -16.23 1.25 -17.58
CA GLY A 244 -15.26 0.83 -18.59
C GLY A 244 -14.49 2.02 -19.19
N GLN A 245 -15.17 3.15 -19.45
CA GLN A 245 -14.53 4.38 -19.96
C GLN A 245 -13.50 4.94 -18.97
N VAL A 246 -13.81 4.93 -17.67
CA VAL A 246 -12.86 5.33 -16.62
C VAL A 246 -11.65 4.39 -16.59
N ILE A 247 -11.86 3.07 -16.67
CA ILE A 247 -10.75 2.11 -16.73
C ILE A 247 -9.87 2.34 -17.97
N VAL A 248 -10.45 2.74 -19.11
CA VAL A 248 -9.64 3.11 -20.29
C VAL A 248 -8.74 4.32 -20.01
N LEU A 249 -9.22 5.33 -19.28
CA LEU A 249 -8.38 6.46 -18.84
C LEU A 249 -7.26 6.00 -17.90
N GLU A 250 -7.57 5.10 -16.96
CA GLU A 250 -6.55 4.52 -16.07
C GLU A 250 -5.49 3.71 -16.86
N VAL A 251 -5.92 2.96 -17.89
CA VAL A 251 -5.02 2.24 -18.81
C VAL A 251 -4.09 3.21 -19.53
N ILE A 252 -4.59 4.34 -20.03
CA ILE A 252 -3.74 5.38 -20.65
C ILE A 252 -2.72 5.88 -19.63
N GLY A 253 -3.14 6.17 -18.40
CA GLY A 253 -2.25 6.57 -17.32
C GLY A 253 -1.15 5.54 -17.04
N ASN A 254 -1.47 4.25 -17.01
CA ASN A 254 -0.49 3.17 -16.82
C ASN A 254 0.49 3.04 -17.99
N LEU A 255 0.00 3.14 -19.23
CA LEU A 255 0.85 3.13 -20.43
C LEU A 255 1.85 4.29 -20.36
N LEU A 256 1.39 5.51 -20.07
CA LEU A 256 2.26 6.68 -19.97
C LEU A 256 3.25 6.57 -18.81
N LYS A 257 2.80 6.13 -17.63
CA LYS A 257 3.68 5.85 -16.48
C LYS A 257 4.84 4.94 -16.86
N SER A 258 4.55 3.87 -17.60
CA SER A 258 5.53 2.83 -17.97
C SER A 258 6.65 3.35 -18.89
N VAL A 259 6.40 4.44 -19.63
CA VAL A 259 7.38 5.05 -20.55
C VAL A 259 7.85 6.43 -20.11
N HIS A 260 7.23 7.04 -19.10
CA HIS A 260 7.45 8.42 -18.67
C HIS A 260 8.93 8.76 -18.49
N ALA A 261 9.66 7.99 -17.67
CA ALA A 261 11.08 8.24 -17.40
C ALA A 261 11.91 8.22 -18.69
N LYS A 262 11.67 7.25 -19.59
CA LYS A 262 12.38 7.15 -20.88
C LYS A 262 12.06 8.34 -21.79
N VAL A 263 10.77 8.67 -21.95
CA VAL A 263 10.33 9.70 -22.90
C VAL A 263 10.71 11.11 -22.44
N MET A 264 10.63 11.39 -21.13
CA MET A 264 10.85 12.75 -20.62
C MET A 264 12.31 13.08 -20.35
N THR A 265 13.14 12.09 -20.05
CA THR A 265 14.54 12.32 -19.64
C THR A 265 15.60 11.90 -20.66
N ASP A 266 15.29 10.96 -21.56
CA ASP A 266 16.26 10.40 -22.50
C ASP A 266 16.02 10.93 -23.93
N ALA A 267 17.01 11.68 -24.45
CA ALA A 267 16.96 12.33 -25.76
C ALA A 267 16.72 11.37 -26.95
N ARG A 268 17.02 10.07 -26.78
CA ARG A 268 16.76 9.03 -27.80
C ARG A 268 15.27 8.87 -28.13
N TYR A 269 14.38 9.30 -27.23
CA TYR A 269 12.93 9.21 -27.40
C TYR A 269 12.27 10.55 -27.74
N SER A 270 13.04 11.53 -28.23
CA SER A 270 12.54 12.86 -28.60
C SER A 270 11.41 12.84 -29.65
N GLU A 271 11.44 11.91 -30.60
CA GLU A 271 10.34 11.69 -31.55
C GLU A 271 9.06 11.24 -30.84
N CYS A 272 9.17 10.35 -29.84
CA CYS A 272 8.03 9.93 -29.02
C CYS A 272 7.48 11.10 -28.18
N LYS A 273 8.36 11.93 -27.62
CA LYS A 273 7.96 13.15 -26.88
C LYS A 273 7.18 14.12 -27.78
N THR A 274 7.65 14.31 -29.01
CA THR A 274 6.98 15.17 -30.02
C THR A 274 5.63 14.58 -30.43
N PHE A 275 5.58 13.28 -30.72
CA PHE A 275 4.34 12.57 -31.04
C PHE A 275 3.28 12.69 -29.94
N LEU A 276 3.67 12.50 -28.66
CA LEU A 276 2.75 12.65 -27.54
C LEU A 276 2.23 14.09 -27.42
N ARG A 277 3.09 15.11 -27.61
CA ARG A 277 2.66 16.52 -27.60
C ARG A 277 1.61 16.81 -28.65
N GLU A 278 1.76 16.25 -29.85
CA GLU A 278 0.83 16.47 -30.96
C GLU A 278 -0.53 15.78 -30.75
N HIS A 279 -0.54 14.59 -30.15
CA HIS A 279 -1.75 13.75 -30.05
C HIS A 279 -2.45 13.80 -28.69
N LEU A 280 -1.73 14.17 -27.63
CA LEU A 280 -2.26 14.39 -26.28
C LEU A 280 -2.08 15.87 -25.91
N ASN A 281 -2.61 16.75 -26.77
CA ASN A 281 -2.51 18.19 -26.62
C ASN A 281 -3.39 18.75 -25.48
N VAL A 282 -3.11 19.99 -25.08
CA VAL A 282 -3.80 20.65 -23.96
C VAL A 282 -5.30 20.77 -24.22
N GLU A 283 -5.72 21.08 -25.45
CA GLU A 283 -7.13 21.23 -25.81
C GLU A 283 -7.92 19.93 -25.59
N SER A 284 -7.33 18.80 -25.96
CA SER A 284 -7.92 17.48 -25.75
C SER A 284 -8.06 17.14 -24.27
N LEU A 285 -7.05 17.47 -23.47
CA LEU A 285 -7.04 17.19 -22.03
C LEU A 285 -8.04 18.10 -21.29
N GLU A 286 -8.14 19.38 -21.68
CA GLU A 286 -9.16 20.30 -21.15
C GLU A 286 -10.58 19.84 -21.50
N ALA A 287 -10.81 19.37 -22.73
CA ALA A 287 -12.12 18.84 -23.13
C ALA A 287 -12.55 17.66 -22.24
N LEU A 288 -11.62 16.76 -21.91
CA LEU A 288 -11.89 15.67 -20.97
C LEU A 288 -12.17 16.20 -19.55
N LEU A 289 -11.33 17.09 -19.02
CA LEU A 289 -11.55 17.66 -17.68
C LEU A 289 -12.92 18.35 -17.55
N LEU A 290 -13.31 19.13 -18.55
CA LEU A 290 -14.61 19.81 -18.58
C LEU A 290 -15.76 18.81 -18.62
N ALA A 291 -15.64 17.76 -19.43
CA ALA A 291 -16.69 16.76 -19.58
C ALA A 291 -16.98 15.95 -18.30
N TYR A 292 -16.04 15.85 -17.37
CA TYR A 292 -16.21 15.17 -16.09
C TYR A 292 -16.30 16.16 -14.90
N SER A 293 -16.63 17.43 -15.16
CA SER A 293 -16.69 18.47 -14.10
C SER A 293 -18.05 18.62 -13.40
N GLU A 294 -19.08 17.88 -13.85
CA GLU A 294 -20.48 18.01 -13.39
C GLU A 294 -20.79 17.20 -12.11
N ASP A 295 -19.78 16.52 -11.52
CA ASP A 295 -19.88 15.69 -10.30
C ASP A 295 -20.90 14.54 -10.41
N ARG A 296 -20.97 13.89 -11.58
CA ARG A 296 -21.78 12.68 -11.79
C ARG A 296 -21.08 11.44 -11.20
N PRO A 297 -21.78 10.31 -11.00
CA PRO A 297 -21.13 9.07 -10.58
C PRO A 297 -19.92 8.73 -11.47
N TYR A 298 -18.80 8.36 -10.83
CA TYR A 298 -17.52 8.06 -11.48
C TYR A 298 -16.76 9.25 -12.09
N ASP A 299 -17.30 10.47 -12.06
CA ASP A 299 -16.62 11.64 -12.64
C ASP A 299 -15.34 11.97 -11.86
N GLN A 300 -15.30 11.80 -10.54
CA GLN A 300 -14.09 12.07 -9.75
C GLN A 300 -12.98 11.03 -9.99
N GLU A 301 -13.33 9.75 -10.21
CA GLU A 301 -12.41 8.71 -10.65
C GLU A 301 -11.87 8.97 -12.06
N ALA A 302 -12.73 9.44 -12.97
CA ALA A 302 -12.32 9.86 -14.30
C ALA A 302 -11.35 11.06 -14.23
N LEU A 303 -11.68 12.09 -13.46
CA LEU A 303 -10.83 13.26 -13.23
C LEU A 303 -9.48 12.84 -12.63
N SER A 304 -9.47 11.93 -11.66
CA SER A 304 -8.22 11.40 -11.08
C SER A 304 -7.34 10.75 -12.14
N SER A 305 -7.95 9.95 -13.02
CA SER A 305 -7.26 9.30 -14.14
C SER A 305 -6.73 10.30 -15.16
N ILE A 306 -7.50 11.34 -15.48
CA ILE A 306 -7.10 12.41 -16.39
C ILE A 306 -5.94 13.21 -15.80
N TRP A 307 -5.98 13.57 -14.51
CA TRP A 307 -4.85 14.23 -13.86
C TRP A 307 -3.61 13.35 -13.88
N ARG A 308 -3.70 12.04 -13.60
CA ARG A 308 -2.54 11.14 -13.75
C ARG A 308 -1.96 11.14 -15.16
N ILE A 309 -2.80 11.14 -16.20
CA ILE A 309 -2.35 11.28 -17.60
C ILE A 309 -1.58 12.60 -17.77
N ILE A 310 -2.17 13.71 -17.33
CA ILE A 310 -1.59 15.06 -17.41
C ILE A 310 -0.23 15.12 -16.71
N GLY A 311 -0.13 14.59 -15.48
CA GLY A 311 1.11 14.57 -14.71
C GLY A 311 2.23 13.81 -15.40
N TYR A 312 1.94 12.65 -16.02
CA TYR A 312 2.95 11.89 -16.77
C TYR A 312 3.36 12.53 -18.11
N LEU A 313 2.63 13.55 -18.58
CA LEU A 313 3.05 14.37 -19.72
C LEU A 313 4.05 15.47 -19.31
N GLY A 314 4.19 15.78 -18.01
CA GLY A 314 5.22 16.68 -17.50
C GLY A 314 5.14 18.10 -18.10
N ASP A 315 6.28 18.61 -18.56
CA ASP A 315 6.45 19.93 -19.17
C ASP A 315 5.62 20.13 -20.46
N LEU A 316 5.07 19.06 -21.03
CA LEU A 316 4.22 19.12 -22.22
C LEU A 316 2.84 19.73 -21.95
N SER A 317 2.40 19.75 -20.69
CA SER A 317 1.01 20.03 -20.32
C SER A 317 0.86 21.09 -19.20
N GLU A 318 1.97 21.56 -18.61
CA GLU A 318 2.03 22.32 -17.35
C GLU A 318 1.41 23.75 -17.37
N GLY A 319 1.17 24.40 -18.51
CA GLY A 319 0.69 25.80 -18.55
C GLY A 319 -0.74 26.04 -18.04
N VAL A 320 -1.69 26.13 -18.98
CA VAL A 320 -3.13 26.38 -18.67
C VAL A 320 -3.71 25.32 -17.73
N LEU A 321 -3.19 24.09 -17.78
CA LEU A 321 -3.65 23.02 -16.91
C LEU A 321 -3.20 23.19 -15.45
N LEU A 322 -2.10 23.89 -15.16
CA LEU A 322 -1.75 24.19 -13.78
C LEU A 322 -2.75 25.18 -13.16
N GLU A 323 -3.19 26.18 -13.91
CA GLU A 323 -4.26 27.08 -13.47
C GLU A 323 -5.54 26.29 -13.18
N ARG A 324 -5.91 25.39 -14.11
CA ARG A 324 -7.05 24.48 -13.92
C ARG A 324 -6.91 23.56 -12.71
N LEU A 325 -5.71 23.03 -12.47
CA LEU A 325 -5.41 22.18 -11.32
C LEU A 325 -5.65 22.95 -10.03
N VAL A 326 -5.12 24.17 -9.95
CA VAL A 326 -5.32 25.04 -8.78
C VAL A 326 -6.81 25.36 -8.61
N GLU A 327 -7.53 25.71 -9.67
CA GLU A 327 -8.99 25.93 -9.59
C GLU A 327 -9.74 24.72 -9.05
N ASN A 328 -9.42 23.52 -9.55
CA ASN A 328 -10.05 22.29 -9.09
C ASN A 328 -9.71 22.01 -7.63
N LEU A 329 -8.46 22.22 -7.20
CA LEU A 329 -8.03 22.01 -5.82
C LEU A 329 -8.77 22.97 -4.87
N MET A 330 -8.99 24.20 -5.31
CA MET A 330 -9.74 25.22 -4.56
C MET A 330 -11.24 24.91 -4.44
N LYS A 331 -11.80 24.10 -5.35
CA LYS A 331 -13.20 23.64 -5.29
C LYS A 331 -13.39 22.40 -4.43
N MET A 332 -12.32 21.65 -4.14
CA MET A 332 -12.40 20.45 -3.32
C MET A 332 -12.88 20.76 -1.89
N ASN A 333 -13.55 19.79 -1.28
CA ASN A 333 -14.06 19.85 0.09
C ASN A 333 -13.97 18.46 0.75
N GLU A 334 -14.57 18.31 1.93
CA GLU A 334 -14.53 17.04 2.70
C GLU A 334 -15.11 15.84 1.96
N ASN A 335 -16.02 16.06 1.01
CA ASN A 335 -16.68 15.00 0.23
C ASN A 335 -15.90 14.64 -1.05
N SER A 336 -14.83 15.37 -1.36
CA SER A 336 -14.04 15.11 -2.55
C SER A 336 -13.20 13.84 -2.40
N SER A 337 -13.03 13.13 -3.51
CA SER A 337 -12.29 11.87 -3.58
C SER A 337 -10.83 12.05 -3.20
N ARG A 338 -10.38 11.19 -2.27
CA ARG A 338 -8.96 11.09 -1.90
C ARG A 338 -8.09 10.80 -3.12
N LYS A 339 -8.50 9.89 -4.01
CA LYS A 339 -7.73 9.55 -5.22
C LYS A 339 -7.56 10.75 -6.14
N LEU A 340 -8.59 11.59 -6.26
CA LEU A 340 -8.51 12.83 -7.03
C LEU A 340 -7.48 13.78 -6.43
N LEU A 341 -7.51 13.99 -5.11
CA LEU A 341 -6.52 14.82 -4.42
C LEU A 341 -5.10 14.32 -4.66
N GLU A 342 -4.88 13.01 -4.43
CA GLU A 342 -3.58 12.36 -4.62
C GLU A 342 -3.07 12.54 -6.05
N SER A 343 -3.92 12.31 -7.07
CA SER A 343 -3.52 12.49 -8.47
C SER A 343 -3.13 13.94 -8.83
N MET A 344 -3.74 14.93 -8.19
CA MET A 344 -3.40 16.34 -8.41
C MET A 344 -2.09 16.69 -7.72
N VAL A 345 -1.82 16.16 -6.53
CA VAL A 345 -0.53 16.31 -5.85
C VAL A 345 0.58 15.58 -6.60
N ASP A 346 0.30 14.40 -7.17
CA ASP A 346 1.22 13.69 -8.05
C ASP A 346 1.58 14.54 -9.27
N CYS A 347 0.62 15.22 -9.91
CA CYS A 347 0.90 16.17 -10.99
C CYS A 347 1.87 17.26 -10.55
N MET A 348 1.59 17.90 -9.41
CA MET A 348 2.48 18.94 -8.86
C MET A 348 3.87 18.41 -8.52
N THR A 349 3.98 17.12 -8.17
CA THR A 349 5.26 16.45 -7.95
C THR A 349 6.01 16.23 -9.27
N GLN A 350 5.33 15.74 -10.32
CA GLN A 350 5.93 15.56 -11.65
C GLN A 350 6.34 16.88 -12.31
N TRP A 351 5.65 17.97 -11.98
CA TRP A 351 5.93 19.34 -12.45
C TRP A 351 6.93 20.11 -11.56
N GLU A 352 7.56 19.45 -10.58
CA GLU A 352 8.51 20.09 -9.66
C GLU A 352 7.93 21.29 -8.87
N GLN A 353 6.60 21.37 -8.73
CA GLN A 353 5.87 22.43 -8.01
C GLN A 353 5.65 22.14 -6.53
N LEU A 354 6.12 20.99 -6.03
CA LEU A 354 5.91 20.56 -4.64
C LEU A 354 6.45 21.56 -3.59
N PRO A 355 7.65 22.17 -3.73
CA PRO A 355 8.14 23.16 -2.76
C PRO A 355 7.27 24.43 -2.69
N PHE A 356 6.68 24.82 -3.83
CA PHE A 356 5.75 25.95 -3.87
C PHE A 356 4.44 25.60 -3.17
N LEU A 357 3.91 24.39 -3.43
CA LEU A 357 2.71 23.88 -2.77
C LEU A 357 2.87 23.84 -1.25
N THR A 358 3.95 23.21 -0.74
CA THR A 358 4.19 23.09 0.71
C THR A 358 4.29 24.46 1.38
N SER A 359 4.96 25.43 0.74
CA SER A 359 5.02 26.81 1.23
C SER A 359 3.64 27.46 1.33
N LYS A 360 2.76 27.23 0.35
CA LYS A 360 1.38 27.75 0.35
C LYS A 360 0.51 27.07 1.42
N LEU A 361 0.65 25.75 1.59
CA LEU A 361 -0.07 25.01 2.62
C LEU A 361 0.32 25.48 4.03
N ALA A 362 1.62 25.67 4.29
CA ALA A 362 2.11 26.20 5.57
C ALA A 362 1.56 27.62 5.84
N LYS A 363 1.60 28.52 4.85
CA LYS A 363 1.01 29.86 4.98
C LYS A 363 -0.50 29.83 5.23
N PHE A 364 -1.22 28.94 4.56
CA PHE A 364 -2.65 28.76 4.77
C PHE A 364 -2.93 28.30 6.20
N LEU A 365 -2.22 27.26 6.67
CA LEU A 365 -2.40 26.74 8.03
C LEU A 365 -2.12 27.82 9.08
N ASP A 366 -1.10 28.65 8.89
CA ASP A 366 -0.78 29.74 9.81
C ASP A 366 -1.90 30.79 9.87
N GLN A 367 -2.48 31.16 8.73
CA GLN A 367 -3.63 32.06 8.68
C GLN A 367 -4.88 31.43 9.28
N TRP A 368 -5.13 30.15 8.99
CA TRP A 368 -6.24 29.39 9.55
C TRP A 368 -6.12 29.31 11.07
N ARG A 369 -4.92 29.08 11.60
CA ARG A 369 -4.60 29.12 13.02
C ARG A 369 -4.95 30.46 13.66
N MET A 370 -4.47 31.56 13.08
CA MET A 370 -4.72 32.90 13.61
C MET A 370 -6.21 33.25 13.70
N ASN A 371 -7.03 32.69 12.81
CA ASN A 371 -8.46 32.96 12.75
C ASN A 371 -9.30 32.06 13.67
N ASN A 372 -8.82 30.87 14.05
CA ASN A 372 -9.63 29.85 14.74
C ASN A 372 -9.14 29.47 16.14
N PHE A 373 -7.85 29.62 16.44
CA PHE A 373 -7.26 29.09 17.68
C PHE A 373 -6.53 30.13 18.54
N ARG A 374 -6.72 31.44 18.28
CA ARG A 374 -6.14 32.48 19.13
C ARG A 374 -6.91 32.61 20.45
N ALA A 375 -6.20 32.46 21.56
CA ALA A 375 -6.64 32.94 22.86
C ALA A 375 -6.78 34.48 22.83
N ASP A 376 -7.85 34.99 23.44
CA ASP A 376 -8.26 36.39 23.41
C ASP A 376 -7.29 37.29 24.22
N ALA A 377 -6.09 37.52 23.69
CA ALA A 377 -5.14 38.47 24.27
C ALA A 377 -5.49 39.90 23.81
N GLY A 378 -6.50 40.51 24.43
CA GLY A 378 -6.64 41.96 24.66
C GLY A 378 -6.40 42.95 23.51
N GLY A 379 -6.52 42.54 22.24
CA GLY A 379 -6.31 43.38 21.07
C GLY A 379 -7.62 43.86 20.46
N PRO A 380 -7.67 45.07 19.83
CA PRO A 380 -8.92 45.62 19.33
C PRO A 380 -9.52 44.67 18.29
N LYS A 381 -10.78 44.26 18.53
CA LYS A 381 -11.58 43.41 17.64
C LYS A 381 -11.40 43.88 16.19
N SER A 382 -10.63 43.10 15.43
CA SER A 382 -10.42 43.33 14.01
C SER A 382 -11.80 43.36 13.35
N LYS A 383 -12.10 44.48 12.68
CA LYS A 383 -13.33 44.67 11.90
C LYS A 383 -13.46 43.50 10.94
N LYS A 384 -14.58 42.78 10.99
CA LYS A 384 -14.99 41.76 10.00
C LYS A 384 -14.78 42.33 8.59
N SER A 385 -13.65 41.95 7.98
CA SER A 385 -13.31 42.27 6.60
C SER A 385 -14.24 41.47 5.69
N LYS A 386 -15.08 42.19 4.95
CA LYS A 386 -15.90 41.68 3.86
C LYS A 386 -15.03 41.45 2.61
N LYS A 387 -14.68 40.19 2.37
CA LYS A 387 -14.75 39.48 1.07
C LYS A 387 -14.34 38.04 1.39
N LYS A 388 -15.24 37.06 1.26
CA LYS A 388 -14.84 35.65 1.25
C LYS A 388 -14.07 35.46 -0.07
N GLU A 389 -12.77 35.70 -0.06
CA GLU A 389 -11.90 35.07 -1.06
C GLU A 389 -12.14 33.56 -0.99
N ALA A 390 -12.16 32.90 -2.15
CA ALA A 390 -12.18 31.45 -2.20
C ALA A 390 -10.91 30.96 -1.49
N ALA A 391 -11.06 30.50 -0.26
CA ALA A 391 -9.98 29.97 0.55
C ALA A 391 -10.02 28.45 0.44
N LEU A 392 -8.86 27.81 0.33
CA LEU A 392 -8.72 26.36 0.30
C LEU A 392 -9.45 25.75 1.50
N ASN A 393 -10.12 24.60 1.31
CA ASN A 393 -10.78 23.93 2.43
C ASN A 393 -9.70 23.38 3.40
N PRO A 394 -9.76 23.65 4.72
CA PRO A 394 -8.76 23.17 5.69
C PRO A 394 -8.59 21.65 5.72
N VAL A 395 -9.66 20.88 5.49
CA VAL A 395 -9.60 19.42 5.41
C VAL A 395 -8.82 18.97 4.19
N VAL A 396 -9.02 19.63 3.05
CA VAL A 396 -8.26 19.37 1.82
C VAL A 396 -6.78 19.70 2.04
N VAL A 397 -6.47 20.81 2.72
CA VAL A 397 -5.10 21.17 3.10
C VAL A 397 -4.46 20.08 3.97
N LEU A 398 -5.16 19.63 5.02
CA LEU A 398 -4.68 18.58 5.91
C LEU A 398 -4.52 17.24 5.18
N GLY A 399 -5.44 16.88 4.29
CA GLY A 399 -5.33 15.70 3.44
C GLY A 399 -4.16 15.78 2.46
N THR A 400 -3.90 16.96 1.91
CA THR A 400 -2.76 17.22 1.02
C THR A 400 -1.45 17.02 1.77
N ILE A 401 -1.35 17.58 2.98
CA ILE A 401 -0.19 17.44 3.85
C ILE A 401 0.06 15.98 4.23
N GLU A 402 -0.99 15.26 4.66
CA GLU A 402 -0.87 13.84 5.00
C GLU A 402 -0.34 13.03 3.80
N TYR A 403 -0.84 13.30 2.59
CA TYR A 403 -0.38 12.60 1.40
C TYR A 403 1.07 12.94 1.05
N ILE A 404 1.47 14.21 1.10
CA ILE A 404 2.87 14.62 0.87
C ILE A 404 3.80 13.91 1.84
N ALA A 405 3.42 13.79 3.12
CA ALA A 405 4.22 13.09 4.11
C ALA A 405 4.37 11.57 3.84
N GLN A 406 3.47 10.98 3.04
CA GLN A 406 3.52 9.57 2.64
C GLN A 406 4.42 9.31 1.42
N LEU A 407 4.94 10.35 0.75
CA LEU A 407 5.78 10.24 -0.45
C LEU A 407 7.24 9.84 -0.12
N SER A 408 7.43 8.70 0.54
CA SER A 408 8.72 8.24 1.10
C SER A 408 9.88 8.11 0.10
N SER A 409 9.60 8.00 -1.20
CA SER A 409 10.62 7.94 -2.26
C SER A 409 11.13 9.31 -2.73
N LEU A 410 10.51 10.39 -2.27
CA LEU A 410 10.85 11.75 -2.66
C LEU A 410 12.13 12.22 -1.96
N LYS A 411 13.08 12.76 -2.74
CA LYS A 411 14.33 13.30 -2.20
C LYS A 411 14.07 14.60 -1.44
N ASN A 412 14.78 14.81 -0.32
CA ASN A 412 14.67 16.00 0.52
C ASN A 412 13.25 16.22 1.09
N LEU A 413 12.48 15.15 1.29
CA LEU A 413 11.14 15.21 1.86
C LEU A 413 11.15 15.84 3.25
N ASN A 414 12.16 15.54 4.08
CA ASN A 414 12.27 16.09 5.42
C ASN A 414 12.34 17.64 5.39
N ALA A 415 13.20 18.18 4.52
CA ALA A 415 13.32 19.63 4.34
C ALA A 415 12.02 20.29 3.85
N LEU A 416 11.21 19.58 3.07
CA LEU A 416 9.91 20.05 2.60
C LEU A 416 8.83 20.01 3.70
N LEU A 417 8.91 19.03 4.60
CA LEU A 417 7.94 18.86 5.69
C LEU A 417 8.23 19.76 6.88
N GLN A 418 9.49 20.14 7.13
CA GLN A 418 9.89 20.92 8.31
C GLN A 418 9.02 22.18 8.54
N PRO A 419 8.76 23.05 7.54
CA PRO A 419 7.90 24.22 7.76
C PRO A 419 6.45 23.86 8.07
N ILE A 420 5.97 22.71 7.57
CA ILE A 420 4.61 22.21 7.83
C ILE A 420 4.52 21.68 9.26
N VAL A 421 5.52 20.89 9.70
CA VAL A 421 5.60 20.37 11.07
C VAL A 421 5.59 21.51 12.08
N GLU A 422 6.37 22.57 11.83
CA GLU A 422 6.43 23.75 12.69
C GLU A 422 5.08 24.46 12.79
N VAL A 423 4.40 24.70 11.66
CA VAL A 423 3.09 25.37 11.67
C VAL A 423 2.01 24.49 12.31
N LEU A 424 2.00 23.19 12.04
CA LEU A 424 1.07 22.26 12.68
C LEU A 424 1.30 22.20 14.19
N GLY A 425 2.55 22.14 14.65
CA GLY A 425 2.89 22.22 16.07
C GLY A 425 2.35 23.51 16.70
N ALA A 426 2.53 24.64 16.01
CA ALA A 426 2.03 25.93 16.47
C ALA A 426 0.49 26.06 16.45
N CYS A 427 -0.22 25.23 15.67
CA CYS A 427 -1.68 25.09 15.74
C CYS A 427 -2.12 24.27 16.97
N ILE A 428 -1.38 23.21 17.30
CA ILE A 428 -1.75 22.24 18.33
C ILE A 428 -1.31 22.65 19.72
N GLU A 429 -0.17 23.35 19.87
CA GLU A 429 0.38 23.74 21.17
C GLU A 429 -0.65 24.44 22.09
N PRO A 430 -1.46 25.42 21.64
CA PRO A 430 -2.50 26.02 22.48
C PRO A 430 -3.65 25.05 22.81
N ILE A 431 -3.93 24.08 21.93
CA ILE A 431 -5.02 23.11 22.08
C ILE A 431 -4.68 22.07 23.15
N LEU A 432 -3.39 21.74 23.34
CA LEU A 432 -2.95 20.81 24.38
C LEU A 432 -3.17 21.33 25.81
N GLU A 433 -3.45 22.63 25.97
CA GLU A 433 -3.82 23.23 27.25
C GLU A 433 -5.33 23.15 27.53
N PHE A 434 -6.16 22.80 26.54
CA PHE A 434 -7.62 22.81 26.69
C PHE A 434 -8.09 21.78 27.71
N ASP A 435 -9.09 22.15 28.50
CA ASP A 435 -9.88 21.23 29.31
C ASP A 435 -11.01 20.56 28.51
N ALA A 436 -11.80 19.70 29.17
CA ALA A 436 -12.86 18.96 28.51
C ALA A 436 -13.96 19.86 27.94
N ASP A 437 -14.31 20.96 28.63
CA ASP A 437 -15.33 21.89 28.18
C ASP A 437 -14.85 22.68 26.95
N GLU A 438 -13.61 23.17 26.98
CA GLU A 438 -13.00 23.89 25.85
C GLU A 438 -12.88 23.00 24.60
N VAL A 439 -12.48 21.74 24.77
CA VAL A 439 -12.44 20.78 23.65
C VAL A 439 -13.84 20.48 23.12
N ASN A 440 -14.82 20.32 24.00
CA ASN A 440 -16.20 20.07 23.58
C ASN A 440 -16.76 21.24 22.76
N GLU A 441 -16.45 22.48 23.14
CA GLU A 441 -16.82 23.67 22.37
C GLU A 441 -16.07 23.74 21.03
N ALA A 442 -14.77 23.47 21.00
CA ALA A 442 -13.99 23.41 19.76
C ALA A 442 -14.51 22.31 18.80
N TYR A 443 -14.86 21.14 19.34
CA TYR A 443 -15.45 20.04 18.59
C TYR A 443 -16.84 20.40 18.05
N LYS A 444 -17.70 21.04 18.83
CA LYS A 444 -19.02 21.50 18.34
C LYS A 444 -18.90 22.55 17.23
N ALA A 445 -17.87 23.40 17.30
CA ALA A 445 -17.65 24.43 16.28
C ALA A 445 -17.23 23.83 14.92
N ASN A 446 -16.40 22.79 14.91
CA ASN A 446 -15.98 22.09 13.70
C ASN A 446 -15.49 20.66 14.00
N SER A 447 -16.40 19.72 14.20
CA SER A 447 -16.08 18.36 14.69
C SER A 447 -15.11 17.63 13.76
N PHE A 448 -15.40 17.66 12.46
CA PHE A 448 -14.60 16.97 11.46
C PHE A 448 -13.21 17.62 11.33
N GLY A 449 -13.14 18.93 11.13
CA GLY A 449 -11.85 19.63 10.96
C GLY A 449 -10.96 19.56 12.20
N PHE A 450 -11.55 19.60 13.41
CA PHE A 450 -10.81 19.52 14.66
C PHE A 450 -10.18 18.14 14.88
N ILE A 451 -10.95 17.06 14.73
CA ILE A 451 -10.41 15.70 14.82
C ILE A 451 -9.37 15.46 13.73
N ARG A 452 -9.65 15.90 12.49
CA ARG A 452 -8.75 15.73 11.35
C ARG A 452 -7.40 16.43 11.57
N LEU A 453 -7.38 17.59 12.19
CA LEU A 453 -6.15 18.31 12.54
C LEU A 453 -5.26 17.47 13.48
N LEU A 454 -5.85 16.91 14.54
CA LEU A 454 -5.14 16.08 15.51
C LEU A 454 -4.61 14.78 14.88
N GLU A 455 -5.42 14.12 14.04
CA GLU A 455 -5.01 12.92 13.31
C GLU A 455 -3.82 13.18 12.38
N VAL A 456 -3.91 14.24 11.57
CA VAL A 456 -2.86 14.60 10.61
C VAL A 456 -1.60 15.04 11.33
N TYR A 457 -1.71 15.80 12.42
CA TYR A 457 -0.57 16.17 13.23
C TYR A 457 0.18 14.94 13.76
N ALA A 458 -0.52 13.99 14.39
CA ALA A 458 0.09 12.77 14.90
C ALA A 458 0.82 11.96 13.82
N LYS A 459 0.18 11.77 12.65
CA LYS A 459 0.77 11.05 11.51
C LYS A 459 1.99 11.76 10.94
N VAL A 460 1.90 13.08 10.74
CA VAL A 460 2.97 13.88 10.14
C VAL A 460 4.21 13.91 11.04
N LEU A 461 4.06 13.93 12.37
CA LEU A 461 5.19 13.85 13.29
C LEU A 461 6.02 12.57 13.05
N VAL A 462 5.37 11.40 12.97
CA VAL A 462 6.06 10.11 12.75
C VAL A 462 6.61 10.00 11.33
N LEU A 463 5.86 10.46 10.32
CA LEU A 463 6.30 10.43 8.93
C LEU A 463 7.47 11.38 8.65
N ALA A 464 7.52 12.54 9.31
CA ALA A 464 8.65 13.47 9.21
C ALA A 464 9.92 12.88 9.80
N GLU A 465 9.85 12.25 10.99
CA GLU A 465 10.99 11.52 11.56
C GLU A 465 11.41 10.34 10.67
N SER A 466 10.45 9.64 10.07
CA SER A 466 10.75 8.57 9.10
C SER A 466 11.46 9.09 7.85
N ALA A 467 11.06 10.27 7.36
CA ALA A 467 11.74 10.94 6.25
C ALA A 467 13.17 11.36 6.61
N HIS A 468 13.38 11.89 7.82
CA HIS A 468 14.71 12.20 8.35
C HIS A 468 15.60 10.95 8.40
N VAL A 469 15.10 9.83 8.93
CA VAL A 469 15.84 8.55 8.97
C VAL A 469 16.20 8.07 7.56
N ASN A 470 15.27 8.12 6.61
CA ASN A 470 15.52 7.73 5.22
C ASN A 470 16.60 8.59 4.55
N GLU A 471 16.62 9.89 4.83
CA GLU A 471 17.65 10.80 4.32
C GLU A 471 19.03 10.52 4.93
N GLU A 472 19.13 10.39 6.26
CA GLU A 472 20.40 10.09 6.94
C GLU A 472 20.98 8.73 6.52
N THR A 473 20.13 7.70 6.45
CA THR A 473 20.55 6.37 5.97
C THR A 473 21.02 6.42 4.52
N SER A 474 20.33 7.15 3.64
CA SER A 474 20.74 7.35 2.25
C SER A 474 22.08 8.10 2.13
N LEU A 475 22.28 9.14 2.94
CA LEU A 475 23.53 9.90 3.00
C LEU A 475 24.70 9.03 3.47
N LEU A 476 24.48 8.12 4.42
CA LEU A 476 25.49 7.18 4.88
C LEU A 476 25.88 6.17 3.81
N VAL A 477 24.89 5.60 3.11
CA VAL A 477 25.13 4.69 1.98
C VAL A 477 25.94 5.38 0.88
N ASP A 478 25.62 6.64 0.54
CA ASP A 478 26.36 7.41 -0.47
C ASP A 478 27.80 7.76 -0.01
N LYS A 479 27.99 8.18 1.24
CA LYS A 479 29.33 8.45 1.81
C LYS A 479 30.20 7.18 1.80
N TRP A 480 29.60 6.03 2.10
CA TRP A 480 30.26 4.73 2.04
C TRP A 480 30.63 4.34 0.60
N ALA A 481 29.68 4.43 -0.34
CA ALA A 481 29.90 4.13 -1.75
C ALA A 481 31.04 4.98 -2.35
N LYS A 482 31.15 6.24 -1.92
CA LYS A 482 32.20 7.19 -2.33
C LYS A 482 33.55 6.99 -1.62
N LYS A 483 33.71 5.94 -0.79
CA LYS A 483 34.91 5.67 0.04
C LYS A 483 35.35 6.86 0.89
N ARG A 484 34.41 7.76 1.25
CA ARG A 484 34.70 8.93 2.10
C ARG A 484 34.72 8.57 3.60
N LEU A 485 34.39 7.32 3.93
CA LEU A 485 34.48 6.73 5.26
C LEU A 485 35.49 5.58 5.21
N SER A 486 36.50 5.61 6.09
CA SER A 486 37.68 4.74 6.03
C SER A 486 37.59 3.47 6.90
N LYS A 487 36.65 3.40 7.85
CA LYS A 487 36.47 2.26 8.75
C LYS A 487 35.18 1.52 8.42
N LYS A 488 35.31 0.23 8.06
CA LYS A 488 34.23 -0.64 7.61
C LYS A 488 33.38 -1.19 8.78
N ASP A 489 33.95 -1.17 9.98
CA ASP A 489 33.36 -1.78 11.18
C ASP A 489 32.35 -0.82 11.84
N ASP A 490 32.65 0.47 11.97
CA ASP A 490 31.76 1.47 12.62
C ASP A 490 30.40 1.68 11.89
N LEU A 491 30.30 1.34 10.59
CA LEU A 491 29.07 1.50 9.79
C LEU A 491 28.19 0.26 9.77
N ARG A 492 28.74 -0.92 10.08
CA ARG A 492 27.98 -2.18 10.07
C ARG A 492 26.99 -2.25 11.23
N ASP A 493 27.27 -1.53 12.29
CA ASP A 493 26.48 -1.52 13.52
C ASP A 493 25.40 -0.41 13.52
N LEU A 494 25.47 0.55 12.58
CA LEU A 494 24.52 1.65 12.46
C LEU A 494 23.31 1.25 11.62
N GLN A 495 22.22 0.90 12.31
CA GLN A 495 20.93 0.59 11.70
C GLN A 495 20.06 1.85 11.58
N PRO A 496 19.03 1.86 10.70
CA PRO A 496 18.11 2.99 10.55
C PRO A 496 17.50 3.49 11.88
N SER A 497 17.23 2.59 12.82
CA SER A 497 16.72 2.87 14.16
C SER A 497 17.62 3.83 14.96
N GLU A 498 18.94 3.87 14.70
CA GLU A 498 19.90 4.76 15.37
C GLU A 498 19.65 6.24 15.06
N PHE A 499 19.07 6.55 13.91
CA PHE A 499 18.73 7.93 13.50
C PHE A 499 17.33 8.36 13.93
N PHE A 500 16.51 7.42 14.39
CA PHE A 500 15.10 7.67 14.66
C PHE A 500 14.86 8.16 16.07
N THR A 501 14.45 9.41 16.26
CA THR A 501 14.11 9.92 17.59
C THR A 501 12.60 10.01 17.73
N PRO A 502 11.96 9.24 18.65
CA PRO A 502 10.53 9.36 18.86
C PRO A 502 10.09 10.82 19.11
N PRO A 503 9.08 11.35 18.40
CA PRO A 503 8.69 12.75 18.55
C PRO A 503 8.15 13.03 19.96
N LYS A 504 8.84 13.86 20.74
CA LYS A 504 8.39 14.24 22.09
C LYS A 504 6.96 14.80 22.12
N THR A 505 6.61 15.58 21.09
CA THR A 505 5.28 16.18 20.92
C THR A 505 4.17 15.15 20.68
N LEU A 506 4.48 13.96 20.15
CA LEU A 506 3.54 12.85 20.04
C LEU A 506 3.19 12.32 21.43
N GLY A 507 4.18 12.22 22.33
CA GLY A 507 3.98 11.86 23.73
C GLY A 507 3.11 12.87 24.47
N SER A 508 3.35 14.18 24.27
CA SER A 508 2.51 15.24 24.84
C SER A 508 1.06 15.17 24.35
N LEU A 509 0.84 14.93 23.06
CA LEU A 509 -0.49 14.72 22.50
C LEU A 509 -1.18 13.49 23.12
N PHE A 510 -0.46 12.37 23.25
CA PHE A 510 -0.99 11.15 23.85
C PHE A 510 -1.43 11.37 25.32
N ALA A 511 -0.60 12.02 26.13
CA ALA A 511 -0.92 12.35 27.51
C ALA A 511 -2.18 13.24 27.63
N TRP A 512 -2.30 14.24 26.77
CA TRP A 512 -3.48 15.09 26.71
C TRP A 512 -4.75 14.33 26.33
N LEU A 513 -4.68 13.43 25.33
CA LEU A 513 -5.79 12.57 24.93
C LEU A 513 -6.22 11.63 26.06
N ALA A 514 -5.25 11.06 26.79
CA ALA A 514 -5.49 10.14 27.88
C ALA A 514 -6.24 10.82 29.05
N ARG A 515 -5.81 12.03 29.43
CA ARG A 515 -6.48 12.86 30.44
C ARG A 515 -7.93 13.12 30.07
N LEU A 516 -8.17 13.66 28.88
CA LEU A 516 -9.52 14.03 28.43
C LEU A 516 -10.44 12.82 28.20
N MET A 517 -9.88 11.64 27.90
CA MET A 517 -10.67 10.41 27.81
C MET A 517 -11.45 10.14 29.11
N LEU A 518 -10.80 10.34 30.26
CA LEU A 518 -11.42 10.12 31.57
C LEU A 518 -12.51 11.16 31.84
N ASP A 519 -12.28 12.42 31.47
CA ASP A 519 -13.25 13.51 31.65
C ASP A 519 -14.51 13.29 30.79
N PHE A 520 -14.34 12.99 29.50
CA PHE A 520 -15.48 12.69 28.61
C PHE A 520 -16.25 11.45 29.05
N ARG A 521 -15.59 10.43 29.59
CA ARG A 521 -16.30 9.27 30.13
C ARG A 521 -17.15 9.66 31.35
N LYS A 522 -16.61 10.45 32.28
CA LYS A 522 -17.38 10.95 33.44
C LYS A 522 -18.61 11.73 33.01
N GLU A 523 -18.50 12.59 32.01
CA GLU A 523 -19.63 13.36 31.47
C GLU A 523 -20.72 12.49 30.84
N VAL A 524 -20.35 11.46 30.08
CA VAL A 524 -21.30 10.52 29.48
C VAL A 524 -22.06 9.77 30.57
N GLU A 525 -21.37 9.28 31.59
CA GLU A 525 -21.98 8.55 32.72
C GLU A 525 -22.93 9.44 33.54
N ALA A 526 -22.54 10.69 33.83
CA ALA A 526 -23.41 11.67 34.49
C ALA A 526 -24.70 11.93 33.68
N THR A 527 -24.59 11.96 32.35
CA THR A 527 -25.74 12.18 31.45
C THR A 527 -26.65 10.95 31.36
N GLU A 528 -26.08 9.74 31.41
CA GLU A 528 -26.86 8.50 31.47
C GLU A 528 -27.63 8.35 32.79
N GLN A 529 -27.00 8.66 33.93
CA GLN A 529 -27.66 8.61 35.24
C GLN A 529 -28.83 9.60 35.34
N THR A 530 -28.69 10.81 34.80
CA THR A 530 -29.77 11.83 34.80
C THR A 530 -30.92 11.48 33.85
N THR A 531 -30.66 10.79 32.74
CA THR A 531 -31.70 10.35 31.78
C THR A 531 -32.45 9.09 32.24
N HIS A 532 -31.78 8.17 32.94
CA HIS A 532 -32.44 7.05 33.61
C HIS A 532 -33.39 7.50 34.74
N GLY A 533 -33.06 8.59 35.44
CA GLY A 533 -33.96 9.24 36.41
C GLY A 533 -35.24 9.85 35.79
N LYS A 534 -35.18 10.33 34.54
CA LYS A 534 -36.32 10.92 33.81
C LYS A 534 -37.16 9.88 33.05
N LYS A 535 -36.57 8.80 32.53
CA LYS A 535 -37.30 7.70 31.83
C LYS A 535 -38.27 6.94 32.75
N ARG A 536 -38.07 6.98 34.07
CA ARG A 536 -39.02 6.42 35.05
C ARG A 536 -40.38 7.16 35.11
N ARG A 537 -40.53 8.31 34.42
CA ARG A 537 -41.78 9.11 34.34
C ARG A 537 -42.44 9.20 32.95
N ARG A 538 -41.83 8.70 31.88
CA ARG A 538 -42.46 8.68 30.54
C ARG A 538 -42.02 7.43 29.79
N ALA A 539 -42.83 6.38 29.90
CA ALA A 539 -42.82 5.30 28.93
C ALA A 539 -43.53 5.79 27.65
N LYS A 540 -43.07 5.26 26.50
CA LYS A 540 -43.65 5.35 25.14
C LYS A 540 -43.01 6.41 24.22
N ASN A 541 -41.93 5.99 23.56
CA ASN A 541 -41.79 5.99 22.09
C ASN A 541 -40.52 5.19 21.73
N VAL A 542 -40.66 4.21 20.83
CA VAL A 542 -39.66 3.16 20.53
C VAL A 542 -38.90 3.44 19.22
N ASP A 543 -39.19 4.51 18.48
CA ASP A 543 -38.64 4.71 17.13
C ASP A 543 -37.45 5.69 17.04
N ALA A 544 -36.66 5.85 18.11
CA ALA A 544 -35.49 6.76 18.14
C ALA A 544 -34.21 6.08 18.64
N ALA A 545 -34.06 4.76 18.43
CA ALA A 545 -33.05 3.93 19.09
C ALA A 545 -31.65 3.96 18.47
N ASP A 546 -31.45 4.53 17.27
CA ASP A 546 -30.18 4.40 16.53
C ASP A 546 -29.29 5.65 16.47
N GLN A 547 -29.68 6.77 17.09
CA GLN A 547 -28.81 7.96 17.14
C GLN A 547 -28.10 8.03 18.50
N LEU A 548 -26.77 7.84 18.49
CA LEU A 548 -25.92 8.10 19.66
C LEU A 548 -26.11 9.54 20.14
N SER A 549 -26.08 9.76 21.46
CA SER A 549 -26.08 11.13 21.98
C SER A 549 -24.78 11.85 21.54
N PRO A 550 -24.80 13.19 21.36
CA PRO A 550 -23.62 13.94 20.91
C PRO A 550 -22.34 13.68 21.73
N GLN A 551 -22.49 13.52 23.06
CA GLN A 551 -21.37 13.18 23.95
C GLN A 551 -20.83 11.77 23.73
N LYS A 552 -21.70 10.80 23.42
CA LYS A 552 -21.25 9.45 23.06
C LYS A 552 -20.55 9.41 21.72
N GLU A 553 -21.01 10.22 20.76
CA GLU A 553 -20.33 10.38 19.48
C GLU A 553 -18.93 11.00 19.67
N LEU A 554 -18.82 12.08 20.45
CA LEU A 554 -17.54 12.70 20.81
C LEU A 554 -16.60 11.67 21.45
N LEU A 555 -17.06 10.96 22.51
CA LEU A 555 -16.25 9.93 23.17
C LEU A 555 -15.83 8.82 22.20
N SER A 556 -16.70 8.40 21.27
CA SER A 556 -16.36 7.42 20.25
C SER A 556 -15.27 7.92 19.30
N ARG A 557 -15.35 9.18 18.84
CA ARG A 557 -14.31 9.80 18.00
C ARG A 557 -13.00 9.94 18.77
N TRP A 558 -13.08 10.30 20.05
CA TRP A 558 -11.93 10.41 20.94
C TRP A 558 -11.22 9.07 21.14
N ARG A 559 -11.97 7.98 21.34
CA ARG A 559 -11.42 6.60 21.43
C ARG A 559 -10.67 6.19 20.16
N ASN A 560 -11.16 6.58 18.99
CA ASN A 560 -10.48 6.33 17.72
C ASN A 560 -9.17 7.12 17.63
N LEU A 561 -9.20 8.41 17.98
CA LEU A 561 -8.00 9.25 17.98
C LEU A 561 -6.95 8.77 19.00
N PHE A 562 -7.38 8.43 20.22
CA PHE A 562 -6.52 7.82 21.24
C PHE A 562 -5.89 6.54 20.72
N SER A 563 -6.67 5.65 20.10
CA SER A 563 -6.14 4.40 19.54
C SER A 563 -5.13 4.64 18.41
N LEU A 564 -5.40 5.61 17.52
CA LEU A 564 -4.47 6.00 16.45
C LEU A 564 -3.14 6.50 17.03
N VAL A 565 -3.19 7.45 17.96
CA VAL A 565 -1.97 8.04 18.57
C VAL A 565 -1.23 6.99 19.39
N SER A 566 -1.93 6.13 20.12
CA SER A 566 -1.36 5.01 20.86
C SER A 566 -0.64 4.01 19.93
N LEU A 567 -1.23 3.69 18.77
CA LEU A 567 -0.62 2.82 17.78
C LEU A 567 0.66 3.45 17.21
N LEU A 568 0.62 4.72 16.83
CA LEU A 568 1.78 5.47 16.33
C LEU A 568 2.90 5.56 17.38
N SER A 569 2.55 5.77 18.66
CA SER A 569 3.49 5.74 19.77
C SER A 569 4.09 4.36 19.97
N ALA A 570 3.29 3.29 19.88
CA ALA A 570 3.77 1.90 20.00
C ALA A 570 4.70 1.51 18.84
N GLU A 571 4.37 1.90 17.60
CA GLU A 571 5.26 1.71 16.44
C GLU A 571 6.57 2.48 16.59
N SER A 572 6.50 3.71 17.11
CA SER A 572 7.70 4.51 17.41
C SER A 572 8.57 3.83 18.48
N VAL A 573 7.95 3.28 19.53
CA VAL A 573 8.66 2.49 20.55
C VAL A 573 9.28 1.24 19.95
N ALA A 574 8.52 0.47 19.16
CA ALA A 574 9.00 -0.75 18.51
C ALA A 574 10.27 -0.47 17.69
N TYR A 575 10.23 0.55 16.85
CA TYR A 575 11.35 0.92 15.98
C TYR A 575 12.53 1.50 16.76
N ALA A 576 12.29 2.32 17.79
CA ALA A 576 13.35 2.84 18.64
C ALA A 576 14.05 1.74 19.47
N LEU A 577 13.35 0.67 19.83
CA LEU A 577 13.91 -0.46 20.55
C LEU A 577 14.72 -1.43 19.66
N GLU A 578 14.70 -1.27 18.34
CA GLU A 578 15.59 -1.99 17.42
C GLU A 578 17.02 -1.43 17.40
N ARG A 579 17.30 -0.34 18.13
CA ARG A 579 18.63 0.24 18.23
C ARG A 579 19.64 -0.74 18.82
N THR A 580 20.85 -0.71 18.29
CA THR A 580 21.97 -1.47 18.84
C THR A 580 22.59 -0.72 20.02
N HIS A 581 22.60 0.62 19.97
CA HIS A 581 23.18 1.48 21.01
C HIS A 581 22.12 2.06 21.94
N TRP A 582 21.76 1.30 22.98
CA TRP A 582 20.78 1.76 23.98
C TRP A 582 21.38 2.76 24.99
N LEU A 583 20.67 3.88 25.19
CA LEU A 583 20.99 4.90 26.18
C LEU A 583 19.86 4.96 27.22
N GLN A 584 20.13 4.53 28.46
CA GLN A 584 19.12 4.42 29.53
C GLN A 584 18.38 5.73 29.85
N ASN A 585 19.03 6.89 29.67
CA ASN A 585 18.42 8.22 29.87
C ASN A 585 18.48 9.04 28.56
N GLY A 586 18.28 8.36 27.43
CA GLY A 586 18.24 8.98 26.12
C GLY A 586 16.80 9.35 25.70
N PRO A 587 16.64 10.14 24.63
CA PRO A 587 15.32 10.57 24.15
C PRO A 587 14.31 9.43 23.89
N ALA A 588 14.81 8.27 23.45
CA ALA A 588 13.98 7.08 23.24
C ALA A 588 13.48 6.47 24.56
N ALA A 589 14.34 6.40 25.58
CA ALA A 589 13.97 5.92 26.91
C ALA A 589 12.94 6.86 27.55
N ASP A 590 13.21 8.18 27.53
CA ASP A 590 12.31 9.21 28.06
C ASP A 590 10.91 9.14 27.42
N PHE A 591 10.86 8.84 26.11
CA PHE A 591 9.58 8.68 25.40
C PHE A 591 8.82 7.43 25.86
N VAL A 592 9.52 6.30 26.03
CA VAL A 592 8.91 5.05 26.50
C VAL A 592 8.42 5.22 27.94
N ASP A 593 9.23 5.82 28.82
CA ASP A 593 8.87 6.15 30.20
C ASP A 593 7.56 6.95 30.22
N ALA A 594 7.51 8.08 29.50
CA ALA A 594 6.34 8.93 29.45
C ALA A 594 5.09 8.21 28.91
N TYR A 595 5.25 7.33 27.92
CA TYR A 595 4.14 6.56 27.35
C TYR A 595 3.60 5.51 28.33
N VAL A 596 4.51 4.77 28.98
CA VAL A 596 4.20 3.79 30.03
C VAL A 596 3.50 4.46 31.21
N ASP A 597 4.07 5.54 31.71
CA ASP A 597 3.53 6.30 32.85
C ASP A 597 2.13 6.82 32.54
N THR A 598 1.93 7.43 31.37
CA THR A 598 0.61 7.92 30.94
C THR A 598 -0.44 6.81 30.95
N LEU A 599 -0.14 5.63 30.39
CA LEU A 599 -1.06 4.50 30.38
C LEU A 599 -1.34 3.98 31.79
N CYS A 600 -0.30 3.85 32.62
CA CYS A 600 -0.43 3.39 34.00
C CYS A 600 -1.27 4.34 34.85
N ASP A 601 -1.00 5.63 34.77
CA ASP A 601 -1.78 6.68 35.45
C ASP A 601 -3.24 6.63 34.99
N THR A 602 -3.48 6.55 33.69
CA THR A 602 -4.86 6.48 33.16
C THR A 602 -5.61 5.24 33.65
N LEU A 603 -4.94 4.08 33.72
CA LEU A 603 -5.53 2.85 34.27
C LEU A 603 -5.81 2.93 35.77
N ARG A 604 -4.97 3.62 36.53
CA ARG A 604 -5.18 3.82 37.98
C ARG A 604 -6.31 4.81 38.25
N ASP A 605 -6.37 5.88 37.46
CA ASP A 605 -7.26 7.02 37.67
C ASP A 605 -8.66 6.84 37.05
N MET A 606 -8.88 5.80 36.23
CA MET A 606 -10.18 5.55 35.65
C MET A 606 -11.24 5.26 36.72
N GLU A 607 -12.24 6.13 36.82
CA GLU A 607 -13.42 5.92 37.67
C GLU A 607 -14.39 4.94 37.01
N PHE A 608 -14.55 5.07 35.69
CA PHE A 608 -15.35 4.19 34.85
C PHE A 608 -14.44 3.46 33.87
N PHE A 609 -14.59 2.14 33.78
CA PHE A 609 -13.78 1.32 32.90
C PHE A 609 -13.81 1.77 31.44
N GLU A 610 -12.61 2.08 30.90
CA GLU A 610 -12.39 2.40 29.50
C GLU A 610 -11.64 1.26 28.80
N ARG A 611 -12.40 0.49 28.02
CA ARG A 611 -11.91 -0.70 27.33
C ARG A 611 -10.75 -0.40 26.37
N THR A 612 -10.78 0.75 25.73
CA THR A 612 -9.73 1.18 24.79
C THR A 612 -8.38 1.36 25.49
N VAL A 613 -8.35 2.02 26.65
CA VAL A 613 -7.11 2.23 27.43
C VAL A 613 -6.55 0.90 27.89
N PHE A 614 -7.41 0.03 28.44
CA PHE A 614 -7.01 -1.31 28.90
C PHE A 614 -6.41 -2.15 27.79
N TYR A 615 -7.05 -2.16 26.61
CA TYR A 615 -6.55 -2.90 25.46
C TYR A 615 -5.19 -2.38 24.97
N GLN A 616 -5.04 -1.06 24.80
CA GLN A 616 -3.79 -0.47 24.32
C GLN A 616 -2.62 -0.67 25.29
N ALA A 617 -2.86 -0.57 26.60
CA ALA A 617 -1.85 -0.88 27.61
C ALA A 617 -1.41 -2.35 27.56
N GLY A 618 -2.36 -3.28 27.35
CA GLY A 618 -2.05 -4.69 27.12
C GLY A 618 -1.22 -4.93 25.87
N GLN A 619 -1.54 -4.26 24.75
CA GLN A 619 -0.76 -4.35 23.51
C GLN A 619 0.68 -3.84 23.70
N LEU A 620 0.88 -2.75 24.43
CA LEU A 620 2.22 -2.25 24.75
C LEU A 620 3.00 -3.25 25.62
N ALA A 621 2.37 -3.85 26.63
CA ALA A 621 3.02 -4.88 27.45
C ALA A 621 3.48 -6.08 26.60
N HIS A 622 2.67 -6.53 25.64
CA HIS A 622 3.05 -7.56 24.67
C HIS A 622 4.22 -7.16 23.79
N LEU A 623 4.21 -5.93 23.27
CA LEU A 623 5.31 -5.41 22.46
C LEU A 623 6.63 -5.43 23.25
N LEU A 624 6.62 -4.89 24.47
CA LEU A 624 7.81 -4.82 25.32
C LEU A 624 8.32 -6.22 25.71
N GLU A 625 7.42 -7.15 26.03
CA GLU A 625 7.78 -8.54 26.34
C GLU A 625 8.43 -9.23 25.13
N SER A 626 7.87 -9.04 23.93
CA SER A 626 8.45 -9.58 22.69
C SER A 626 9.87 -9.05 22.44
N VAL A 627 10.10 -7.76 22.71
CA VAL A 627 11.44 -7.16 22.62
C VAL A 627 12.36 -7.72 23.68
N ARG A 628 11.90 -7.90 24.94
CA ARG A 628 12.67 -8.49 26.04
C ARG A 628 13.16 -9.88 25.68
N VAL A 629 12.27 -10.75 25.20
CA VAL A 629 12.62 -12.13 24.78
C VAL A 629 13.69 -12.14 23.69
N LYS A 630 13.65 -11.19 22.75
CA LYS A 630 14.69 -11.03 21.72
C LYS A 630 16.01 -10.53 22.32
N ALA A 631 15.96 -9.52 23.18
CA ALA A 631 17.13 -8.92 23.81
C ALA A 631 17.88 -9.91 24.71
N THR A 632 17.18 -10.72 25.50
CA THR A 632 17.80 -11.73 26.38
C THR A 632 18.53 -12.84 25.60
N LYS A 633 18.10 -13.13 24.37
CA LYS A 633 18.75 -14.13 23.49
C LYS A 633 19.94 -13.56 22.71
N ALA A 634 20.14 -12.24 22.72
CA ALA A 634 21.21 -11.59 21.96
C ALA A 634 22.53 -11.58 22.76
N PRO A 635 23.66 -12.04 22.18
CA PRO A 635 24.96 -12.12 22.87
C PRO A 635 25.70 -10.78 23.02
N VAL A 636 25.04 -9.64 22.76
CA VAL A 636 25.67 -8.32 22.66
C VAL A 636 25.65 -7.64 24.04
N ALA A 637 26.78 -7.11 24.51
CA ALA A 637 26.90 -6.44 25.82
C ALA A 637 25.91 -5.27 26.05
N GLN A 638 25.30 -4.75 24.98
CA GLN A 638 24.31 -3.67 25.01
C GLN A 638 22.89 -4.16 25.37
N SER A 639 22.54 -5.43 25.11
CA SER A 639 21.26 -6.00 25.57
C SER A 639 21.17 -6.02 27.10
N ALA A 640 22.31 -6.13 27.78
CA ALA A 640 22.41 -6.06 29.24
C ALA A 640 21.97 -4.70 29.83
N ASN A 641 22.04 -3.61 29.06
CA ASN A 641 21.63 -2.28 29.52
C ASN A 641 20.15 -1.97 29.23
N LEU A 642 19.57 -2.60 28.20
CA LEU A 642 18.17 -2.41 27.80
C LEU A 642 17.22 -3.30 28.63
N VAL A 643 17.63 -4.54 28.94
CA VAL A 643 16.80 -5.51 29.68
C VAL A 643 16.27 -4.95 31.01
N PRO A 644 17.06 -4.26 31.86
CA PRO A 644 16.54 -3.67 33.10
C PRO A 644 15.44 -2.63 32.87
N SER A 645 15.55 -1.80 31.82
CA SER A 645 14.50 -0.83 31.45
C SER A 645 13.23 -1.54 31.00
N LEU A 646 13.37 -2.58 30.16
CA LEU A 646 12.23 -3.40 29.72
C LEU A 646 11.52 -4.05 30.90
N GLU A 647 12.25 -4.70 31.81
CA GLU A 647 11.69 -5.32 33.01
C GLU A 647 10.95 -4.29 33.88
N HIS A 648 11.52 -3.09 34.03
CA HIS A 648 10.86 -2.01 34.76
C HIS A 648 9.52 -1.62 34.13
N TRP A 649 9.50 -1.31 32.83
CA TRP A 649 8.26 -0.92 32.13
C TRP A 649 7.21 -2.01 32.13
N ILE A 650 7.61 -3.25 31.86
CA ILE A 650 6.73 -4.42 31.84
C ILE A 650 6.11 -4.61 33.22
N ASN A 651 6.90 -4.62 34.28
CA ASN A 651 6.38 -4.79 35.65
C ASN A 651 5.41 -3.68 36.04
N THR A 652 5.72 -2.43 35.71
CA THR A 652 4.84 -1.27 36.01
C THR A 652 3.50 -1.38 35.28
N LEU A 653 3.52 -1.70 33.97
CA LEU A 653 2.30 -1.91 33.17
C LEU A 653 1.48 -3.11 33.68
N GLN A 654 2.14 -4.23 33.96
CA GLN A 654 1.47 -5.44 34.47
C GLN A 654 0.76 -5.16 35.81
N GLN A 655 1.41 -4.45 36.73
CA GLN A 655 0.80 -4.07 38.00
C GLN A 655 -0.43 -3.18 37.80
N ALA A 656 -0.37 -2.18 36.90
CA ALA A 656 -1.51 -1.34 36.59
C ALA A 656 -2.65 -2.12 35.93
N LEU A 657 -2.34 -3.04 35.00
CA LEU A 657 -3.32 -3.89 34.33
C LEU A 657 -4.02 -4.87 35.29
N VAL A 658 -3.28 -5.51 36.20
CA VAL A 658 -3.85 -6.37 37.25
C VAL A 658 -4.77 -5.56 38.15
N GLY A 659 -4.33 -4.38 38.62
CA GLY A 659 -5.15 -3.51 39.46
C GLY A 659 -6.45 -3.07 38.78
N ALA A 660 -6.37 -2.70 37.50
CA ALA A 660 -7.52 -2.35 36.67
C ALA A 660 -8.48 -3.54 36.47
N HIS A 661 -7.94 -4.73 36.19
CA HIS A 661 -8.72 -5.95 36.01
C HIS A 661 -9.44 -6.36 37.29
N ASP A 662 -8.76 -6.33 38.45
CA ASP A 662 -9.35 -6.70 39.72
C ASP A 662 -10.48 -5.74 40.14
N LYS A 663 -10.35 -4.45 39.80
CA LYS A 663 -11.38 -3.42 40.03
C LYS A 663 -12.62 -3.61 39.16
N ASP A 664 -12.46 -3.96 37.88
CA ASP A 664 -13.52 -3.99 36.86
C ASP A 664 -13.69 -5.36 36.17
N LYS A 665 -13.44 -6.45 36.91
CA LYS A 665 -13.38 -7.83 36.40
C LYS A 665 -14.49 -8.19 35.40
N GLY A 666 -15.75 -7.95 35.77
CA GLY A 666 -16.91 -8.26 34.92
C GLY A 666 -17.01 -7.47 33.59
N LYS A 667 -16.19 -6.45 33.37
CA LYS A 667 -16.15 -5.64 32.13
C LYS A 667 -14.95 -5.97 31.23
N CYS A 668 -13.98 -6.72 31.74
CA CYS A 668 -12.71 -6.98 31.04
C CYS A 668 -12.26 -8.46 31.06
N ASP A 669 -13.01 -9.36 31.70
CA ASP A 669 -12.76 -10.81 31.71
C ASP A 669 -12.59 -11.40 30.30
N ASP A 670 -13.26 -10.84 29.29
CA ASP A 670 -13.19 -11.31 27.91
C ASP A 670 -11.89 -10.86 27.19
N LEU A 671 -11.28 -9.77 27.63
CA LEU A 671 -9.97 -9.31 27.14
C LEU A 671 -8.80 -9.88 27.95
N TRP A 672 -9.03 -10.26 29.20
CA TRP A 672 -7.97 -10.67 30.12
C TRP A 672 -7.09 -11.80 29.60
N PRO A 673 -7.60 -12.88 28.97
CA PRO A 673 -6.74 -13.93 28.43
C PRO A 673 -5.75 -13.41 27.38
N ALA A 674 -6.19 -12.46 26.55
CA ALA A 674 -5.33 -11.86 25.54
C ALA A 674 -4.30 -10.91 26.18
N VAL A 675 -4.71 -10.11 27.17
CA VAL A 675 -3.82 -9.16 27.86
C VAL A 675 -2.79 -9.87 28.75
N SER A 676 -3.21 -10.85 29.53
CA SER A 676 -2.37 -11.56 30.50
C SER A 676 -1.45 -12.62 29.88
N ALA A 677 -1.61 -12.95 28.60
CA ALA A 677 -0.80 -13.97 27.92
C ALA A 677 0.72 -13.69 27.97
N SER A 678 1.14 -12.43 27.99
CA SER A 678 2.56 -12.04 28.10
C SER A 678 3.13 -12.14 29.53
N PHE A 679 2.29 -12.33 30.55
CA PHE A 679 2.74 -12.20 31.94
C PHE A 679 3.52 -13.44 32.40
N GLY A 680 3.29 -14.60 31.78
CA GLY A 680 3.93 -15.87 32.11
C GLY A 680 5.30 -16.11 31.47
N GLU A 681 5.74 -15.27 30.52
CA GLU A 681 7.03 -15.44 29.81
C GLU A 681 8.25 -15.04 30.65
N GLN A 682 8.04 -14.53 31.87
CA GLN A 682 9.10 -14.19 32.83
C GLN A 682 9.92 -15.41 33.34
N CYS A 683 9.40 -16.64 33.24
CA CYS A 683 10.00 -17.83 33.87
C CYS A 683 10.68 -18.85 32.92
N ALA A 684 10.70 -18.63 31.59
CA ALA A 684 11.15 -19.64 30.62
C ALA A 684 12.58 -19.43 30.09
N VAL A 685 13.53 -19.05 30.95
CA VAL A 685 14.96 -19.07 30.62
C VAL A 685 15.67 -20.02 31.59
N GLU A 686 15.75 -21.30 31.21
CA GLU A 686 16.60 -22.27 31.90
C GLU A 686 18.06 -21.83 31.83
N SER A 687 18.74 -21.86 32.98
CA SER A 687 20.17 -21.62 33.14
C SER A 687 20.98 -22.59 32.26
N PRO A 688 22.15 -22.19 31.71
CA PRO A 688 23.00 -23.14 30.99
C PRO A 688 23.47 -24.21 31.97
N ALA A 689 23.17 -25.48 31.67
CA ALA A 689 23.67 -26.60 32.44
C ALA A 689 25.20 -26.55 32.47
N GLU A 690 25.77 -26.59 33.69
CA GLU A 690 27.19 -26.84 33.90
C GLU A 690 27.56 -28.17 33.23
N GLU A 691 28.35 -28.12 32.16
CA GLU A 691 29.02 -29.29 31.63
C GLU A 691 30.02 -29.79 32.67
N THR A 692 29.65 -30.84 33.40
CA THR A 692 30.55 -31.64 34.20
C THR A 692 31.57 -32.30 33.27
N VAL A 693 32.82 -31.90 33.42
CA VAL A 693 33.99 -32.55 32.84
C VAL A 693 34.08 -33.99 33.34
N THR A 694 33.98 -34.95 32.42
CA THR A 694 34.64 -36.27 32.50
C THR A 694 35.14 -36.66 31.14
#